data_AF-A0A6P7T615-F1
#
_entry.id   AF-A0A6P7T615-F1
#
_cell.length_a   1.000
_cell.length_b   1.000
_cell.length_c   1.000
_cell.angle_alpha   90.00
_cell.angle_beta   90.00
_cell.angle_gamma   90.00
#
_symmetry.space_group_name_H-M   'P 1'
#
loop_
_entity.id
_entity.type
_entity.pdbx_description
1 polymer ?
#
loop_
_entity_poly.entity_id
_entity_poly.type
_entity_poly.pdbx_seq_one_letter_code
_entity_poly.pdbx_strand_id
1 'polypeptide(L)'
;MSSANIHTHNYPTGDTWDNECFASKGQRKYSDKYMNRTNRQKSQNNRLSHTDAKIIEQGKQRWQDKCNSLVTSRTQKKKETKPQTVNLNVDFLANFKIAPVVKADQLVSYRTFMGFTCPCFPESRKNITSENILQDSLQNVLNIRSELRHPNRFELLFPYLAYSLQRKSPYVYPDLSLSVLISSRVQDAVQQNVQKTIESEPNAKMEKILKIEKQRSKKIIDRMKACISYWSVSLFGYSLFKFLGLILRSLQVHRSQLNIIKDLEQKGHPIIFLPLHKSHLDYIIVTWILWIHDMRVPYVAAGDNLNIPIIGPILRALGGFFIRRRLDTNGKRDLIYRSVLQSYMQELLQEGQSLEFFIEGGRSRSGKALYPKGGLLSVIVDSFLQSCIQDAYIVPISISYEKLMEGNFIDEQMGLPKQKESVWGTIRALLHLFYGDYGNIRVEFPQPFSLKEFIESYNIDNNIVMPNLLPALTPPVNGVSPSSMSSSLSSSTSLCMFNVSKEARDLVQSLAEHIVYSSVCSTVLMSTNILAFLLLTKYRQGATLKELADSFKELTDLVKSRNRDIGFSGKSEDIVLYAAAMLGSNVLKRSFTEIGDVYFKPAISLPSVFSLSYNSAPVTNVFAMESVIVGACFYAGNFSLSDVGNSMQRTDISVKREELFAASQVLCQLFKFEYILSLGCMQIDDIITDALDLLVMDEVLRIPALEVTNRSSKKGIDIFSLGDEDDFLQTNNTLMVNTSQDECIEKLKFYQQVLMPVCESYLVTANHVKTLMDSDMEEEKFMTSLHNNAKERAQRNLTKCSESAAQETLKNAVRALHDLRIITTYHRDGDKNNPKLVSLLWENDVRQRLYDLIDLLEHMRE
;
A
#
# COMPACT_ATOMS: atom_id res chain seq x y z
N MET A 1 -1.93 64.37 9.69
CA MET A 1 -2.78 65.56 9.49
C MET A 1 -4.24 65.10 9.45
N SER A 2 -5.18 65.89 9.99
CA SER A 2 -6.65 65.84 9.79
C SER A 2 -7.33 64.45 9.78
N SER A 3 -7.99 63.98 10.85
CA SER A 3 -9.35 64.32 11.33
C SER A 3 -10.52 64.08 10.35
N ALA A 4 -11.47 63.22 10.80
CA ALA A 4 -12.94 63.46 10.86
C ALA A 4 -13.74 63.58 9.52
N ASN A 5 -15.04 63.26 9.39
CA ASN A 5 -16.08 62.75 10.31
C ASN A 5 -17.37 62.31 9.51
N ILE A 6 -18.23 61.43 10.08
CA ILE A 6 -19.74 61.45 9.98
C ILE A 6 -20.36 61.14 8.57
N HIS A 7 -21.56 60.55 8.32
CA HIS A 7 -22.86 60.50 9.02
C HIS A 7 -23.37 59.09 9.48
N THR A 8 -24.66 58.72 9.27
CA THR A 8 -25.49 58.02 10.29
C THR A 8 -26.69 57.17 9.76
N HIS A 9 -27.44 56.55 10.69
CA HIS A 9 -28.76 55.84 10.60
C HIS A 9 -28.71 54.29 10.41
N ASN A 10 -29.50 53.46 11.11
CA ASN A 10 -30.51 53.69 12.17
C ASN A 10 -30.67 52.49 13.15
N TYR A 11 -31.31 52.76 14.31
CA TYR A 11 -31.67 51.90 15.47
C TYR A 11 -32.73 50.78 15.19
N PRO A 12 -33.24 49.96 16.17
CA PRO A 12 -32.94 49.85 17.63
C PRO A 12 -32.79 48.42 18.27
N THR A 13 -32.21 48.38 19.49
CA THR A 13 -32.48 47.59 20.75
C THR A 13 -33.38 46.32 20.72
N GLY A 14 -33.20 45.24 21.51
CA GLY A 14 -32.45 44.97 22.76
C GLY A 14 -32.91 43.62 23.39
N ASP A 15 -32.56 43.19 24.61
CA ASP A 15 -31.59 43.74 25.57
C ASP A 15 -31.12 42.76 26.70
N THR A 16 -30.14 43.23 27.48
CA THR A 16 -29.41 42.86 28.73
C THR A 16 -29.93 41.83 29.79
N TRP A 17 -29.09 40.88 30.28
CA TRP A 17 -28.30 40.80 31.57
C TRP A 17 -29.14 40.41 32.84
N ASP A 18 -28.68 39.76 33.93
CA ASP A 18 -27.40 39.12 34.30
C ASP A 18 -27.54 38.15 35.53
N ASN A 19 -26.52 37.33 35.76
CA ASN A 19 -25.92 36.87 37.04
C ASN A 19 -26.62 36.00 38.15
N GLU A 20 -25.83 34.99 38.54
CA GLU A 20 -25.45 34.55 39.91
C GLU A 20 -26.33 33.69 40.86
N CYS A 21 -25.91 32.42 40.96
CA CYS A 21 -25.28 31.80 42.15
C CYS A 21 -26.13 31.15 43.30
N PHE A 22 -25.41 30.35 44.11
CA PHE A 22 -25.74 29.69 45.39
C PHE A 22 -26.57 28.37 45.48
N ALA A 23 -25.80 27.27 45.63
CA ALA A 23 -25.74 26.37 46.79
C ALA A 23 -26.99 25.59 47.33
N SER A 24 -26.89 24.26 47.21
CA SER A 24 -27.27 23.19 48.16
C SER A 24 -28.37 23.39 49.25
N LYS A 25 -29.37 22.50 49.26
CA LYS A 25 -29.77 21.56 50.36
C LYS A 25 -31.15 20.94 50.08
N GLY A 26 -31.45 19.79 50.70
CA GLY A 26 -32.84 19.38 50.96
C GLY A 26 -33.24 17.96 50.52
N GLN A 27 -33.30 17.02 51.49
CA GLN A 27 -33.95 15.72 51.32
C GLN A 27 -35.49 15.82 51.49
N ARG A 28 -36.19 14.69 51.26
CA ARG A 28 -37.61 14.33 51.55
C ARG A 28 -38.57 14.47 50.35
N LYS A 29 -39.58 13.62 50.15
CA LYS A 29 -39.97 12.32 50.78
C LYS A 29 -40.99 11.61 49.86
N TYR A 30 -40.96 10.26 49.83
CA TYR A 30 -42.11 9.33 49.72
C TYR A 30 -42.87 9.32 48.35
N SER A 31 -43.06 8.17 47.70
CA SER A 31 -43.84 6.97 48.13
C SER A 31 -45.35 7.22 48.18
N ASP A 32 -46.01 7.22 47.01
CA ASP A 32 -47.45 6.95 46.87
C ASP A 32 -47.83 6.58 45.42
N LYS A 33 -47.42 5.39 44.95
CA LYS A 33 -47.88 4.85 43.64
C LYS A 33 -48.01 3.32 43.58
N TYR A 34 -48.05 2.66 44.73
CA TYR A 34 -48.12 1.20 44.86
C TYR A 34 -49.16 0.73 45.91
N MET A 35 -50.36 1.32 45.97
CA MET A 35 -51.49 0.76 46.78
C MET A 35 -52.86 1.34 46.36
N ASN A 36 -53.24 1.21 45.08
CA ASN A 36 -54.64 1.46 44.65
C ASN A 36 -55.07 0.61 43.44
N ARG A 37 -54.50 -0.60 43.33
CA ARG A 37 -54.67 -1.51 42.18
C ARG A 37 -55.75 -2.60 42.39
N THR A 38 -56.49 -2.56 43.51
CA THR A 38 -57.28 -3.70 44.00
C THR A 38 -58.79 -3.47 44.14
N ASN A 39 -59.31 -2.23 44.13
CA ASN A 39 -60.75 -1.95 44.32
C ASN A 39 -61.51 -1.36 43.12
N ARG A 40 -60.89 -1.21 41.94
CA ARG A 40 -61.61 -0.89 40.68
C ARG A 40 -61.96 -2.12 39.82
N GLN A 41 -61.38 -3.29 40.11
CA GLN A 41 -61.56 -4.53 39.32
C GLN A 41 -62.88 -5.30 39.58
N LYS A 42 -63.70 -4.91 40.58
CA LYS A 42 -64.95 -5.62 40.92
C LYS A 42 -66.25 -4.99 40.38
N SER A 43 -66.18 -3.92 39.57
CA SER A 43 -67.37 -3.25 39.01
C SER A 43 -67.46 -3.30 37.47
N GLN A 44 -66.34 -3.46 36.75
CA GLN A 44 -66.35 -3.55 35.27
C GLN A 44 -66.47 -4.96 34.69
N ASN A 45 -66.20 -6.02 35.47
CA ASN A 45 -66.17 -7.40 34.97
C ASN A 45 -67.53 -8.02 34.58
N ASN A 46 -68.66 -7.38 34.90
CA ASN A 46 -70.01 -7.89 34.57
C ASN A 46 -70.67 -7.20 33.35
N ARG A 47 -69.94 -6.40 32.55
CA ARG A 47 -70.47 -5.81 31.29
C ARG A 47 -69.61 -6.01 30.04
N LEU A 48 -68.47 -6.71 30.12
CA LEU A 48 -67.57 -6.95 28.97
C LEU A 48 -67.58 -8.40 28.44
N SER A 49 -68.12 -9.36 29.19
CA SER A 49 -68.12 -10.78 28.79
C SER A 49 -68.95 -11.10 27.54
N HIS A 50 -69.93 -10.26 27.19
CA HIS A 50 -70.83 -10.52 26.05
C HIS A 50 -70.37 -9.89 24.72
N THR A 51 -69.56 -8.84 24.76
CA THR A 51 -68.98 -8.19 23.56
C THR A 51 -67.78 -8.95 23.04
N ASP A 52 -66.90 -9.40 23.93
CA ASP A 52 -65.63 -10.04 23.55
C ASP A 52 -65.86 -11.42 22.92
N ALA A 53 -66.84 -12.18 23.42
CA ALA A 53 -67.27 -13.44 22.82
C ALA A 53 -67.74 -13.24 21.36
N LYS A 54 -68.53 -12.19 21.10
CA LYS A 54 -69.04 -11.85 19.76
C LYS A 54 -67.92 -11.47 18.79
N ILE A 55 -66.90 -10.77 19.27
CA ILE A 55 -65.72 -10.38 18.47
C ILE A 55 -64.86 -11.60 18.14
N ILE A 56 -64.65 -12.52 19.10
CA ILE A 56 -63.90 -13.76 18.89
C ILE A 56 -64.62 -14.69 17.90
N GLU A 57 -65.94 -14.77 17.98
CA GLU A 57 -66.76 -15.61 17.09
C GLU A 57 -66.81 -15.06 15.65
N GLN A 58 -66.97 -13.75 15.49
CA GLN A 58 -66.78 -13.07 14.19
C GLN A 58 -65.36 -13.24 13.63
N GLY A 59 -64.34 -13.25 14.51
CA GLY A 59 -62.96 -13.54 14.14
C GLY A 59 -62.76 -14.96 13.61
N LYS A 60 -63.36 -15.96 14.26
CA LYS A 60 -63.37 -17.36 13.80
C LYS A 60 -64.07 -17.52 12.46
N GLN A 61 -65.27 -16.96 12.30
CA GLN A 61 -66.00 -17.02 11.02
C GLN A 61 -65.19 -16.39 9.88
N ARG A 62 -64.66 -15.17 10.06
CA ARG A 62 -63.79 -14.53 9.05
C ARG A 62 -62.54 -15.34 8.71
N TRP A 63 -61.97 -16.05 9.68
CA TRP A 63 -60.82 -16.92 9.43
C TRP A 63 -61.23 -18.18 8.64
N GLN A 64 -62.35 -18.81 8.99
CA GLN A 64 -62.88 -19.98 8.27
C GLN A 64 -63.33 -19.62 6.84
N ASP A 65 -63.96 -18.47 6.61
CA ASP A 65 -64.30 -17.97 5.27
C ASP A 65 -63.04 -17.72 4.41
N LYS A 66 -61.97 -17.20 5.04
CA LYS A 66 -60.67 -17.00 4.37
C LYS A 66 -59.97 -18.31 4.05
N CYS A 67 -60.05 -19.32 4.93
CA CYS A 67 -59.56 -20.66 4.64
C CYS A 67 -60.38 -21.35 3.55
N ASN A 68 -61.72 -21.25 3.59
CA ASN A 68 -62.60 -21.87 2.61
C ASN A 68 -62.44 -21.26 1.20
N SER A 69 -62.24 -19.95 1.08
CA SER A 69 -61.93 -19.29 -0.20
C SER A 69 -60.54 -19.65 -0.76
N LEU A 70 -59.55 -19.92 0.10
CA LEU A 70 -58.25 -20.47 -0.32
C LEU A 70 -58.34 -21.95 -0.77
N VAL A 71 -59.29 -22.71 -0.23
CA VAL A 71 -59.57 -24.09 -0.69
C VAL A 71 -60.34 -24.07 -2.01
N THR A 72 -61.43 -23.30 -2.14
CA THR A 72 -62.21 -23.25 -3.40
C THR A 72 -61.41 -22.70 -4.58
N SER A 73 -60.54 -21.70 -4.37
CA SER A 73 -59.63 -21.21 -5.42
C SER A 73 -58.57 -22.24 -5.83
N ARG A 74 -58.13 -23.14 -4.94
CA ARG A 74 -57.28 -24.29 -5.30
C ARG A 74 -58.04 -25.39 -6.05
N THR A 75 -59.30 -25.63 -5.73
CA THR A 75 -60.12 -26.66 -6.39
C THR A 75 -60.63 -26.20 -7.77
N GLN A 76 -60.96 -24.92 -7.95
CA GLN A 76 -61.37 -24.38 -9.26
C GLN A 76 -60.22 -24.24 -10.27
N LYS A 77 -58.96 -24.10 -9.82
CA LYS A 77 -57.79 -24.10 -10.72
C LYS A 77 -57.35 -25.50 -11.18
N LYS A 78 -58.11 -26.56 -10.86
CA LYS A 78 -57.76 -27.96 -11.16
C LYS A 78 -58.79 -28.69 -12.05
N LYS A 79 -59.53 -27.95 -12.89
CA LYS A 79 -60.26 -28.50 -14.03
C LYS A 79 -59.93 -27.75 -15.32
N GLU A 80 -59.61 -28.54 -16.34
CA GLU A 80 -59.62 -28.19 -17.77
C GLU A 80 -58.72 -27.05 -18.26
N THR A 81 -57.43 -27.33 -18.28
CA THR A 81 -56.70 -27.21 -19.55
C THR A 81 -56.16 -28.58 -19.95
N LYS A 82 -56.69 -29.17 -21.03
CA LYS A 82 -55.96 -30.24 -21.73
C LYS A 82 -54.66 -29.60 -22.23
N PRO A 83 -53.47 -30.13 -21.91
CA PRO A 83 -52.28 -29.66 -22.59
C PRO A 83 -52.47 -29.98 -24.07
N GLN A 84 -52.35 -28.97 -24.94
CA GLN A 84 -51.98 -29.26 -26.31
C GLN A 84 -50.66 -30.02 -26.24
N THR A 85 -50.63 -31.24 -26.75
CA THR A 85 -49.39 -31.99 -26.95
C THR A 85 -48.62 -31.32 -28.08
N VAL A 86 -48.01 -30.17 -27.76
CA VAL A 86 -46.85 -29.69 -28.51
C VAL A 86 -45.86 -30.83 -28.43
N ASN A 87 -45.56 -31.42 -29.58
CA ASN A 87 -44.62 -32.52 -29.68
C ASN A 87 -43.21 -31.92 -29.55
N LEU A 88 -42.87 -31.50 -28.33
CA LEU A 88 -41.58 -30.96 -27.96
C LEU A 88 -40.58 -32.07 -28.18
N ASN A 89 -39.76 -31.93 -29.24
CA ASN A 89 -38.69 -32.87 -29.50
C ASN A 89 -37.86 -33.02 -28.22
N VAL A 90 -37.74 -34.25 -27.72
CA VAL A 90 -37.14 -34.52 -26.41
C VAL A 90 -35.67 -34.09 -26.39
N ASP A 91 -35.00 -34.14 -27.55
CA ASP A 91 -33.65 -33.62 -27.77
C ASP A 91 -33.56 -32.10 -27.50
N PHE A 92 -34.61 -31.33 -27.82
CA PHE A 92 -34.65 -29.88 -27.60
C PHE A 92 -34.82 -29.54 -26.11
N LEU A 93 -35.51 -30.39 -25.34
CA LEU A 93 -35.62 -30.26 -23.88
C LEU A 93 -34.38 -30.76 -23.14
N ALA A 94 -33.68 -31.77 -23.67
CA ALA A 94 -32.39 -32.22 -23.14
C ALA A 94 -31.35 -31.07 -23.15
N ASN A 95 -31.30 -30.31 -24.24
CA ASN A 95 -30.43 -29.14 -24.40
C ASN A 95 -30.70 -28.00 -23.40
N PHE A 96 -31.87 -27.94 -22.75
CA PHE A 96 -32.20 -26.93 -21.74
C PHE A 96 -31.97 -27.36 -20.28
N LYS A 97 -31.75 -28.66 -20.03
CA LYS A 97 -31.37 -29.18 -18.70
C LYS A 97 -29.91 -29.59 -18.59
N ILE A 98 -29.23 -29.74 -19.72
CA ILE A 98 -27.77 -29.74 -19.78
C ILE A 98 -27.36 -28.32 -20.16
N ALA A 99 -27.37 -27.41 -19.16
CA ALA A 99 -26.25 -26.48 -19.14
C ALA A 99 -25.00 -27.35 -19.21
N PRO A 100 -24.01 -27.05 -20.09
CA PRO A 100 -22.82 -27.87 -20.16
C PRO A 100 -22.32 -28.04 -18.73
N VAL A 101 -22.13 -29.29 -18.30
CA VAL A 101 -21.34 -29.55 -17.10
C VAL A 101 -19.95 -29.12 -17.51
N VAL A 102 -19.68 -27.81 -17.35
CA VAL A 102 -18.37 -27.24 -17.57
C VAL A 102 -17.55 -27.97 -16.54
N LYS A 103 -16.74 -28.92 -17.02
CA LYS A 103 -15.92 -29.72 -16.13
C LYS A 103 -15.11 -28.73 -15.29
N ALA A 104 -14.84 -29.05 -14.03
CA ALA A 104 -14.07 -28.13 -13.18
C ALA A 104 -12.79 -27.70 -13.92
N ASP A 105 -12.15 -28.67 -14.57
CA ASP A 105 -11.04 -28.61 -15.54
C ASP A 105 -11.21 -27.57 -16.68
N GLN A 106 -12.43 -27.31 -17.19
CA GLN A 106 -12.73 -26.27 -18.19
C GLN A 106 -13.05 -24.89 -17.56
N LEU A 107 -13.25 -24.82 -16.24
CA LEU A 107 -13.34 -23.58 -15.45
C LEU A 107 -12.00 -23.24 -14.74
N VAL A 108 -10.98 -24.11 -14.82
CA VAL A 108 -9.65 -23.80 -14.27
C VAL A 108 -8.98 -22.74 -15.13
N SER A 109 -9.27 -21.47 -14.83
CA SER A 109 -8.32 -20.41 -15.10
C SER A 109 -7.12 -20.61 -14.17
N TYR A 110 -6.04 -21.19 -14.67
CA TYR A 110 -4.76 -21.20 -13.98
C TYR A 110 -4.38 -19.75 -13.65
N ARG A 111 -4.16 -19.47 -12.36
CA ARG A 111 -3.63 -18.17 -11.92
C ARG A 111 -2.12 -18.29 -11.79
N THR A 112 -1.40 -17.29 -12.28
CA THR A 112 0.02 -17.16 -12.03
C THR A 112 0.26 -17.01 -10.53
N PHE A 113 1.11 -17.85 -9.95
CA PHE A 113 1.57 -17.64 -8.57
C PHE A 113 2.40 -16.35 -8.53
N MET A 114 1.88 -15.33 -7.87
CA MET A 114 2.50 -14.02 -7.79
C MET A 114 3.58 -13.98 -6.70
N GLY A 115 4.71 -13.34 -7.00
CA GLY A 115 5.80 -13.16 -6.04
C GLY A 115 6.63 -14.43 -5.80
N PHE A 116 7.01 -15.14 -6.86
CA PHE A 116 8.16 -16.04 -6.78
C PHE A 116 9.41 -15.29 -6.30
N THR A 117 10.25 -15.98 -5.54
CA THR A 117 11.55 -15.45 -5.12
C THR A 117 12.44 -15.20 -6.35
N CYS A 118 13.23 -14.13 -6.29
CA CYS A 118 14.19 -13.74 -7.32
C CYS A 118 15.10 -14.92 -7.75
N PRO A 119 15.45 -15.06 -9.04
CA PRO A 119 16.38 -16.09 -9.52
C PRO A 119 17.73 -16.13 -8.78
N CYS A 120 18.19 -15.00 -8.22
CA CYS A 120 19.40 -14.88 -7.40
C CYS A 120 19.40 -15.75 -6.13
N PHE A 121 18.24 -16.23 -5.67
CA PHE A 121 18.11 -17.04 -4.44
C PHE A 121 17.62 -18.47 -4.77
N PRO A 122 18.48 -19.32 -5.36
CA PRO A 122 18.11 -20.65 -5.83
C PRO A 122 17.73 -21.63 -4.71
N GLU A 123 18.24 -21.49 -3.49
CA GLU A 123 17.86 -22.34 -2.35
C GLU A 123 16.46 -22.00 -1.86
N SER A 124 16.18 -20.72 -1.59
CA SER A 124 14.82 -20.25 -1.26
C SER A 124 13.82 -20.60 -2.37
N ARG A 125 14.24 -20.53 -3.64
CA ARG A 125 13.40 -20.90 -4.78
C ARG A 125 13.08 -22.39 -4.85
N LYS A 126 14.09 -23.27 -4.66
CA LYS A 126 13.93 -24.74 -4.70
C LYS A 126 13.18 -25.31 -3.49
N ASN A 127 13.42 -24.78 -2.29
CA ASN A 127 12.88 -25.32 -1.04
C ASN A 127 11.35 -25.24 -0.90
N ILE A 128 10.66 -24.61 -1.86
CA ILE A 128 9.27 -24.16 -1.73
C ILE A 128 8.44 -24.49 -3.00
N THR A 129 8.91 -25.40 -3.86
CA THR A 129 8.10 -25.92 -4.98
C THR A 129 7.24 -27.10 -4.55
N SER A 130 6.09 -26.84 -3.91
CA SER A 130 5.02 -27.84 -3.94
C SER A 130 4.41 -27.87 -5.34
N GLU A 131 4.44 -29.02 -6.00
CA GLU A 131 4.09 -29.18 -7.43
C GLU A 131 2.65 -28.74 -7.77
N ASN A 132 1.80 -28.56 -6.76
CA ASN A 132 0.39 -28.19 -6.88
C ASN A 132 0.09 -26.69 -6.60
N ILE A 133 1.09 -25.82 -6.37
CA ILE A 133 0.87 -24.39 -6.05
C ILE A 133 -0.04 -23.70 -7.07
N LEU A 134 0.15 -23.97 -8.37
CA LEU A 134 -0.63 -23.37 -9.46
C LEU A 134 -2.06 -23.95 -9.60
N GLN A 135 -2.41 -24.97 -8.81
CA GLN A 135 -3.72 -25.63 -8.82
C GLN A 135 -4.59 -25.23 -7.62
N ASP A 136 -3.99 -24.66 -6.57
CA ASP A 136 -4.70 -24.28 -5.34
C ASP A 136 -5.61 -23.06 -5.57
N SER A 137 -6.87 -23.18 -5.17
CA SER A 137 -7.85 -22.08 -5.29
C SER A 137 -7.67 -21.01 -4.20
N LEU A 138 -7.95 -19.75 -4.54
CA LEU A 138 -8.08 -18.65 -3.57
C LEU A 138 -9.13 -18.95 -2.51
N GLN A 139 -8.77 -18.78 -1.24
CA GLN A 139 -9.66 -19.01 -0.10
C GLN A 139 -10.28 -17.68 0.35
N ASN A 140 -11.61 -17.57 0.34
CA ASN A 140 -12.30 -16.48 1.03
C ASN A 140 -12.35 -16.79 2.52
N VAL A 141 -11.45 -16.16 3.28
CA VAL A 141 -11.25 -16.32 4.72
C VAL A 141 -12.53 -16.06 5.53
N LEU A 142 -13.42 -15.19 5.05
CA LEU A 142 -14.70 -14.89 5.73
C LEU A 142 -15.72 -16.04 5.62
N ASN A 143 -15.53 -16.98 4.69
CA ASN A 143 -16.41 -18.12 4.45
C ASN A 143 -15.98 -19.37 5.26
N ILE A 144 -16.08 -19.29 6.58
CA ILE A 144 -15.75 -20.39 7.51
C ILE A 144 -16.51 -21.70 7.22
N ARG A 145 -17.70 -21.64 6.58
CA ARG A 145 -18.59 -22.79 6.42
C ARG A 145 -17.99 -23.94 5.60
N SER A 146 -17.00 -23.66 4.74
CA SER A 146 -16.25 -24.70 4.00
C SER A 146 -15.25 -25.46 4.86
N GLU A 147 -14.73 -24.86 5.93
CA GLU A 147 -13.71 -25.49 6.79
C GLU A 147 -14.31 -26.44 7.83
N LEU A 148 -15.58 -26.22 8.21
CA LEU A 148 -16.30 -27.06 9.17
C LEU A 148 -16.76 -28.38 8.53
N ARG A 149 -15.83 -29.35 8.42
CA ARG A 149 -16.14 -30.73 8.02
C ARG A 149 -16.99 -31.43 9.09
N HIS A 150 -18.30 -31.47 8.87
CA HIS A 150 -19.35 -32.05 9.75
C HIS A 150 -19.70 -31.19 11.00
N PRO A 151 -20.36 -30.03 10.83
CA PRO A 151 -20.67 -29.14 11.95
C PRO A 151 -21.80 -29.67 12.83
N ASN A 152 -21.58 -29.65 14.14
CA ASN A 152 -22.60 -29.89 15.16
C ASN A 152 -23.63 -28.75 15.22
N ARG A 153 -24.76 -28.95 15.93
CA ARG A 153 -25.81 -27.91 16.08
C ARG A 153 -25.29 -26.56 16.58
N PHE A 154 -24.33 -26.56 17.50
CA PHE A 154 -23.68 -25.33 17.98
C PHE A 154 -22.88 -24.62 16.87
N GLU A 155 -22.15 -25.40 16.07
CA GLU A 155 -21.26 -24.92 15.01
C GLU A 155 -22.07 -24.42 13.79
N LEU A 156 -23.26 -24.97 13.56
CA LEU A 156 -24.25 -24.44 12.62
C LEU A 156 -24.85 -23.09 13.06
N LEU A 157 -25.12 -22.92 14.37
CA LEU A 157 -25.71 -21.70 14.93
C LEU A 157 -24.68 -20.58 15.11
N PHE A 158 -23.45 -20.91 15.51
CA PHE A 158 -22.38 -19.97 15.84
C PHE A 158 -21.04 -20.35 15.16
N PRO A 159 -20.99 -20.45 13.82
CA PRO A 159 -19.80 -20.95 13.09
C PRO A 159 -18.53 -20.14 13.39
N TYR A 160 -18.66 -18.80 13.44
CA TYR A 160 -17.55 -17.90 13.78
C TYR A 160 -16.99 -18.14 15.19
N LEU A 161 -17.85 -18.43 16.16
CA LEU A 161 -17.44 -18.69 17.54
C LEU A 161 -16.82 -20.08 17.66
N ALA A 162 -17.46 -21.11 17.08
CA ALA A 162 -16.94 -22.47 17.05
C ALA A 162 -15.54 -22.53 16.41
N TYR A 163 -15.37 -21.95 15.23
CA TYR A 163 -14.09 -21.93 14.53
C TYR A 163 -13.00 -21.20 15.32
N SER A 164 -13.34 -20.06 15.93
CA SER A 164 -12.43 -19.30 16.82
C SER A 164 -12.00 -20.10 18.06
N LEU A 165 -12.91 -20.89 18.65
CA LEU A 165 -12.62 -21.75 19.80
C LEU A 165 -11.86 -23.04 19.44
N GLN A 166 -11.89 -23.45 18.17
CA GLN A 166 -11.12 -24.59 17.67
C GLN A 166 -9.64 -24.25 17.41
N ARG A 167 -9.32 -22.97 17.14
CA ARG A 167 -7.91 -22.52 17.02
C ARG A 167 -7.22 -22.80 18.35
N LYS A 168 -6.03 -23.39 18.35
CA LYS A 168 -5.22 -23.61 19.57
C LYS A 168 -3.91 -22.87 19.42
N SER A 169 -3.49 -22.12 20.44
CA SER A 169 -2.12 -21.57 20.50
C SER A 169 -1.24 -22.48 21.35
N PRO A 170 -0.39 -23.34 20.74
CA PRO A 170 0.69 -24.02 21.46
C PRO A 170 1.84 -23.05 21.83
N TYR A 171 1.87 -21.85 21.23
CA TYR A 171 2.96 -20.90 21.34
C TYR A 171 3.04 -20.22 22.71
N VAL A 172 4.27 -20.06 23.20
CA VAL A 172 4.62 -19.34 24.43
C VAL A 172 5.29 -18.02 24.04
N TYR A 173 4.89 -16.94 24.70
CA TYR A 173 5.42 -15.59 24.48
C TYR A 173 6.17 -15.14 25.75
N PRO A 174 7.53 -15.15 25.76
CA PRO A 174 8.31 -14.85 26.96
C PRO A 174 8.35 -13.34 27.28
N ASP A 175 8.51 -12.99 28.57
CA ASP A 175 8.79 -11.61 28.99
C ASP A 175 10.30 -11.34 29.05
N LEU A 176 10.83 -10.80 27.96
CA LEU A 176 12.26 -10.53 27.77
C LEU A 176 12.76 -9.27 28.48
N SER A 177 11.93 -8.61 29.30
CA SER A 177 12.29 -7.36 29.99
C SER A 177 13.56 -7.44 30.82
N LEU A 178 13.82 -8.58 31.46
CA LEU A 178 14.99 -8.75 32.31
C LEU A 178 16.26 -8.94 31.48
N SER A 179 16.22 -9.82 30.47
CA SER A 179 17.36 -10.04 29.56
C SER A 179 17.81 -8.74 28.88
N VAL A 180 16.85 -7.97 28.36
CA VAL A 180 17.11 -6.64 27.76
C VAL A 180 17.81 -5.68 28.72
N LEU A 181 17.38 -5.61 29.98
CA LEU A 181 17.99 -4.75 31.01
C LEU A 181 19.36 -5.25 31.49
N ILE A 182 19.66 -6.54 31.30
CA ILE A 182 20.95 -7.17 31.63
C ILE A 182 21.91 -7.08 30.44
N SER A 183 21.43 -6.93 29.20
CA SER A 183 22.27 -6.87 27.99
C SER A 183 23.39 -5.82 28.10
N SER A 184 24.61 -6.20 27.67
CA SER A 184 25.80 -5.33 27.69
C SER A 184 25.53 -3.97 27.03
N ARG A 185 24.93 -3.98 25.84
CA ARG A 185 24.55 -2.78 25.07
C ARG A 185 23.71 -1.78 25.89
N VAL A 186 22.80 -2.24 26.75
CA VAL A 186 22.01 -1.36 27.62
C VAL A 186 22.82 -0.88 28.82
N GLN A 187 23.63 -1.75 29.43
CA GLN A 187 24.53 -1.37 30.52
C GLN A 187 25.56 -0.31 30.07
N ASP A 188 26.18 -0.48 28.90
CA ASP A 188 27.16 0.43 28.32
C ASP A 188 26.53 1.78 27.98
N ALA A 189 25.34 1.79 27.35
CA ALA A 189 24.61 3.03 27.06
C ALA A 189 24.21 3.80 28.33
N VAL A 190 23.87 3.09 29.41
CA VAL A 190 23.65 3.69 30.74
C VAL A 190 24.95 4.28 31.29
N GLN A 191 26.06 3.53 31.28
CA GLN A 191 27.36 4.03 31.76
C GLN A 191 27.83 5.27 30.97
N GLN A 192 27.74 5.25 29.65
CA GLN A 192 28.10 6.39 28.78
C GLN A 192 27.27 7.65 29.08
N ASN A 193 25.97 7.50 29.33
CA ASN A 193 25.13 8.65 29.70
C ASN A 193 25.45 9.16 31.11
N VAL A 194 25.68 8.26 32.07
CA VAL A 194 26.06 8.63 33.44
C VAL A 194 27.38 9.42 33.44
N GLN A 195 28.38 8.96 32.68
CA GLN A 195 29.66 9.66 32.52
C GLN A 195 29.48 11.07 31.95
N LYS A 196 28.72 11.22 30.86
CA LYS A 196 28.40 12.52 30.25
C LYS A 196 27.64 13.46 31.20
N THR A 197 26.76 12.92 32.05
CA THR A 197 26.05 13.74 33.04
C THR A 197 27.00 14.25 34.13
N ILE A 198 27.97 13.44 34.56
CA ILE A 198 28.96 13.84 35.58
C ILE A 198 29.93 14.90 35.02
N GLU A 199 30.32 14.77 33.75
CA GLU A 199 31.11 15.79 33.05
C GLU A 199 30.38 17.14 32.98
N SER A 200 29.04 17.15 32.86
CA SER A 200 28.23 18.38 32.91
C SER A 200 27.88 18.86 34.33
N GLU A 201 27.81 17.97 35.32
CA GLU A 201 27.40 18.25 36.70
C GLU A 201 28.35 17.58 37.72
N PRO A 202 29.56 18.11 37.94
CA PRO A 202 30.59 17.43 38.74
C PRO A 202 30.24 17.25 40.23
N ASN A 203 29.26 17.99 40.74
CA ASN A 203 28.77 17.87 42.12
C ASN A 203 27.75 16.73 42.33
N ALA A 204 27.32 16.05 41.26
CA ALA A 204 26.28 15.03 41.33
C ALA A 204 26.84 13.64 41.71
N LYS A 205 26.23 12.97 42.69
CA LYS A 205 26.65 11.64 43.13
C LYS A 205 26.40 10.57 42.05
N MET A 206 27.47 10.03 41.47
CA MET A 206 27.52 8.90 40.52
C MET A 206 26.43 7.82 40.78
N GLU A 207 26.38 7.29 42.00
CA GLU A 207 25.43 6.22 42.38
C GLU A 207 23.95 6.64 42.24
N LYS A 208 23.63 7.91 42.47
CA LYS A 208 22.27 8.46 42.32
C LYS A 208 21.89 8.55 40.85
N ILE A 209 22.79 9.03 40.00
CA ILE A 209 22.57 9.13 38.55
C ILE A 209 22.41 7.73 37.94
N LEU A 210 23.26 6.78 38.31
CA LEU A 210 23.17 5.39 37.87
C LEU A 210 21.82 4.74 38.22
N LYS A 211 21.29 4.99 39.43
CA LYS A 211 19.94 4.54 39.83
C LYS A 211 18.84 5.19 38.98
N ILE A 212 18.96 6.47 38.66
CA ILE A 212 18.00 7.20 37.80
C ILE A 212 18.00 6.62 36.37
N GLU A 213 19.16 6.44 35.75
CA GLU A 213 19.25 5.94 34.37
C GLU A 213 18.88 4.45 34.25
N LYS A 214 19.15 3.63 35.28
CA LYS A 214 18.60 2.26 35.37
C LYS A 214 17.07 2.26 35.48
N GLN A 215 16.48 3.14 36.31
CA GLN A 215 15.02 3.29 36.40
C GLN A 215 14.40 3.84 35.10
N ARG A 216 15.10 4.73 34.39
CA ARG A 216 14.71 5.24 33.06
C ARG A 216 14.68 4.10 32.04
N SER A 217 15.72 3.27 32.01
CA SER A 217 15.80 2.08 31.14
C SER A 217 14.62 1.13 31.38
N LYS A 218 14.32 0.84 32.65
CA LYS A 218 13.13 0.07 33.04
C LYS A 218 11.81 0.70 32.55
N LYS A 219 11.63 2.01 32.76
CA LYS A 219 10.45 2.75 32.26
C LYS A 219 10.32 2.75 30.74
N ILE A 220 11.43 2.66 30.00
CA ILE A 220 11.42 2.55 28.53
C ILE A 220 10.92 1.17 28.11
N ILE A 221 11.49 0.07 28.65
CA ILE A 221 11.04 -1.28 28.28
C ILE A 221 9.60 -1.55 28.74
N ASP A 222 9.18 -1.10 29.92
CA ASP A 222 7.79 -1.20 30.39
C ASP A 222 6.81 -0.42 29.49
N ARG A 223 7.26 0.65 28.83
CA ARG A 223 6.48 1.42 27.83
C ARG A 223 6.50 0.81 26.43
N MET A 224 7.56 0.10 26.08
CA MET A 224 7.79 -0.48 24.75
C MET A 224 7.16 -1.87 24.60
N LYS A 225 7.34 -2.77 25.57
CA LYS A 225 7.08 -4.20 25.40
C LYS A 225 5.63 -4.55 25.07
N ALA A 226 5.47 -5.59 24.25
CA ALA A 226 4.22 -6.31 24.09
C ALA A 226 3.97 -7.24 25.28
N CYS A 227 2.71 -7.62 25.49
CA CYS A 227 2.28 -8.52 26.57
C CYS A 227 1.24 -9.50 26.03
N ILE A 228 1.62 -10.29 25.02
CA ILE A 228 0.68 -11.11 24.22
C ILE A 228 -0.15 -12.03 25.12
N SER A 229 -1.46 -11.95 24.97
CA SER A 229 -2.43 -12.77 25.69
C SER A 229 -3.30 -13.50 24.68
N TYR A 230 -3.16 -14.84 24.65
CA TYR A 230 -3.93 -15.69 23.75
C TYR A 230 -5.45 -15.51 23.89
N TRP A 231 -5.95 -15.26 25.11
CA TRP A 231 -7.37 -14.96 25.33
C TRP A 231 -7.79 -13.64 24.64
N SER A 232 -6.96 -12.60 24.75
CA SER A 232 -7.20 -11.32 24.09
C SER A 232 -7.15 -11.44 22.56
N VAL A 233 -6.15 -12.16 22.04
CA VAL A 233 -6.04 -12.50 20.61
C VAL A 233 -7.30 -13.23 20.12
N SER A 234 -7.74 -14.27 20.83
CA SER A 234 -8.89 -15.09 20.42
C SER A 234 -10.21 -14.32 20.47
N LEU A 235 -10.42 -13.51 21.52
CA LEU A 235 -11.60 -12.65 21.64
C LEU A 235 -11.65 -11.57 20.55
N PHE A 236 -10.49 -10.96 20.25
CA PHE A 236 -10.37 -9.96 19.20
C PHE A 236 -10.55 -10.58 17.81
N GLY A 237 -9.93 -11.72 17.53
CA GLY A 237 -10.06 -12.44 16.26
C GLY A 237 -11.48 -12.91 15.95
N TYR A 238 -12.22 -13.39 16.96
CA TYR A 238 -13.66 -13.65 16.85
C TYR A 238 -14.48 -12.37 16.58
N SER A 239 -14.14 -11.27 17.24
CA SER A 239 -14.80 -9.98 17.02
C SER A 239 -14.54 -9.45 15.60
N LEU A 240 -13.33 -9.67 15.09
CA LEU A 240 -12.91 -9.23 13.77
C LEU A 240 -13.61 -10.03 12.65
N PHE A 241 -13.86 -11.33 12.82
CA PHE A 241 -14.71 -12.11 11.90
C PHE A 241 -16.07 -11.45 11.67
N LYS A 242 -16.72 -10.98 12.74
CA LYS A 242 -18.01 -10.29 12.65
C LYS A 242 -17.87 -8.91 12.03
N PHE A 243 -16.85 -8.14 12.41
CA PHE A 243 -16.62 -6.81 11.88
C PHE A 243 -16.37 -6.86 10.36
N LEU A 244 -15.37 -7.64 9.91
CA LEU A 244 -15.01 -7.76 8.50
C LEU A 244 -16.15 -8.35 7.67
N GLY A 245 -16.87 -9.34 8.19
CA GLY A 245 -18.05 -9.92 7.52
C GLY A 245 -19.26 -8.98 7.41
N LEU A 246 -19.23 -7.80 8.03
CA LEU A 246 -20.25 -6.75 7.87
C LEU A 246 -19.85 -5.68 6.84
N ILE A 247 -18.55 -5.41 6.70
CA ILE A 247 -18.02 -4.30 5.87
C ILE A 247 -17.38 -4.75 4.54
N LEU A 248 -16.97 -6.02 4.44
CA LEU A 248 -16.35 -6.62 3.25
C LEU A 248 -17.26 -7.68 2.62
N ARG A 249 -17.21 -7.77 1.29
CA ARG A 249 -17.83 -8.85 0.51
C ARG A 249 -16.99 -10.11 0.52
N SER A 250 -15.67 -9.98 0.41
CA SER A 250 -14.72 -11.09 0.57
C SER A 250 -13.34 -10.62 1.04
N LEU A 251 -12.62 -11.51 1.73
CA LEU A 251 -11.21 -11.35 2.04
C LEU A 251 -10.49 -12.60 1.51
N GLN A 252 -9.69 -12.42 0.47
CA GLN A 252 -9.10 -13.51 -0.30
C GLN A 252 -7.60 -13.66 -0.01
N VAL A 253 -7.15 -14.89 0.19
CA VAL A 253 -5.74 -15.25 0.39
C VAL A 253 -5.41 -16.52 -0.40
N HIS A 254 -4.19 -16.64 -0.90
CA HIS A 254 -3.71 -17.86 -1.54
C HIS A 254 -3.36 -18.93 -0.50
N ARG A 255 -3.98 -20.12 -0.60
CA ARG A 255 -3.80 -21.19 0.40
C ARG A 255 -2.34 -21.67 0.48
N SER A 256 -1.71 -21.91 -0.67
CA SER A 256 -0.34 -22.42 -0.74
C SER A 256 0.68 -21.46 -0.11
N GLN A 257 0.54 -20.15 -0.33
CA GLN A 257 1.40 -19.13 0.30
C GLN A 257 1.37 -19.21 1.84
N LEU A 258 0.20 -19.49 2.43
CA LEU A 258 0.07 -19.68 3.88
C LEU A 258 0.64 -21.01 4.36
N ASN A 259 0.48 -22.08 3.58
CA ASN A 259 1.12 -23.38 3.89
C ASN A 259 2.65 -23.23 3.93
N ILE A 260 3.22 -22.50 2.97
CA ILE A 260 4.66 -22.20 2.88
C ILE A 260 5.17 -21.53 4.17
N ILE A 261 4.49 -20.49 4.65
CA ILE A 261 4.86 -19.80 5.90
C ILE A 261 4.78 -20.78 7.09
N LYS A 262 3.76 -21.64 7.12
CA LYS A 262 3.56 -22.64 8.17
C LYS A 262 4.61 -23.76 8.17
N ASP A 263 5.17 -24.09 7.02
CA ASP A 263 6.28 -25.04 6.89
C ASP A 263 7.62 -24.40 7.29
N LEU A 264 7.80 -23.10 7.03
CA LEU A 264 8.97 -22.35 7.51
C LEU A 264 8.96 -22.16 9.03
N GLU A 265 7.79 -21.97 9.65
CA GLU A 265 7.66 -21.85 11.12
C GLU A 265 8.17 -23.10 11.85
N GLN A 266 8.00 -24.29 11.26
CA GLN A 266 8.49 -25.56 11.81
C GLN A 266 10.02 -25.64 11.87
N LYS A 267 10.75 -24.83 11.09
CA LYS A 267 12.22 -24.76 11.12
C LYS A 267 12.77 -23.98 12.33
N GLY A 268 11.92 -23.22 13.04
CA GLY A 268 12.30 -22.49 14.26
C GLY A 268 13.07 -21.18 14.07
N HIS A 269 13.37 -20.78 12.83
CA HIS A 269 13.95 -19.46 12.54
C HIS A 269 12.88 -18.34 12.63
N PRO A 270 13.25 -17.12 13.07
CA PRO A 270 12.32 -15.99 13.11
C PRO A 270 11.80 -15.62 11.71
N ILE A 271 10.50 -15.31 11.62
CA ILE A 271 9.84 -14.89 10.38
C ILE A 271 9.52 -13.39 10.47
N ILE A 272 9.90 -12.63 9.44
CA ILE A 272 9.76 -11.17 9.38
C ILE A 272 8.72 -10.81 8.33
N PHE A 273 7.54 -10.40 8.79
CA PHE A 273 6.41 -9.99 7.93
C PHE A 273 6.49 -8.50 7.60
N LEU A 274 6.59 -8.18 6.31
CA LEU A 274 6.85 -6.82 5.83
C LEU A 274 5.76 -6.36 4.84
N PRO A 275 4.57 -5.99 5.36
CA PRO A 275 3.51 -5.43 4.54
C PRO A 275 3.80 -4.00 4.06
N LEU A 276 3.31 -3.70 2.86
CA LEU A 276 3.09 -2.31 2.41
C LEU A 276 1.92 -1.69 3.18
N HIS A 277 2.04 -0.41 3.52
CA HIS A 277 1.10 0.32 4.38
C HIS A 277 0.18 1.25 3.57
N LYS A 278 -1.10 0.88 3.47
CA LYS A 278 -2.15 1.66 2.81
C LYS A 278 -3.27 2.05 3.79
N SER A 279 -3.56 1.23 4.80
CA SER A 279 -4.64 1.43 5.79
C SER A 279 -4.24 1.03 7.21
N HIS A 280 -4.90 1.59 8.22
CA HIS A 280 -4.88 1.07 9.59
C HIS A 280 -5.42 -0.36 9.71
N LEU A 281 -6.07 -0.89 8.68
CA LEU A 281 -6.54 -2.28 8.66
C LEU A 281 -5.41 -3.27 8.32
N ASP A 282 -4.29 -2.82 7.75
CA ASP A 282 -3.19 -3.69 7.28
C ASP A 282 -2.64 -4.58 8.42
N TYR A 283 -2.20 -3.97 9.52
CA TYR A 283 -1.63 -4.67 10.69
C TYR A 283 -2.66 -5.48 11.47
N ILE A 284 -3.95 -5.24 11.23
CA ILE A 284 -5.04 -6.00 11.83
C ILE A 284 -5.26 -7.27 11.00
N ILE A 285 -5.26 -7.15 9.67
CA ILE A 285 -5.50 -8.25 8.74
C ILE A 285 -4.36 -9.27 8.74
N VAL A 286 -3.09 -8.85 8.67
CA VAL A 286 -1.94 -9.77 8.60
C VAL A 286 -1.88 -10.64 9.86
N THR A 287 -1.76 -10.01 11.03
CA THR A 287 -1.79 -10.70 12.33
C THR A 287 -3.02 -11.60 12.51
N TRP A 288 -4.20 -11.20 12.03
CA TRP A 288 -5.40 -12.03 12.11
C TRP A 288 -5.40 -13.24 11.18
N ILE A 289 -4.93 -13.09 9.93
CA ILE A 289 -4.74 -14.20 8.99
C ILE A 289 -3.79 -15.25 9.59
N LEU A 290 -2.70 -14.81 10.23
CA LEU A 290 -1.77 -15.75 10.88
C LEU A 290 -2.47 -16.54 12.01
N TRP A 291 -3.24 -15.87 12.87
CA TRP A 291 -3.98 -16.52 13.96
C TRP A 291 -5.03 -17.54 13.49
N ILE A 292 -5.85 -17.22 12.46
CA ILE A 292 -6.90 -18.15 11.99
C ILE A 292 -6.33 -19.43 11.37
N HIS A 293 -5.12 -19.37 10.80
CA HIS A 293 -4.43 -20.50 10.17
C HIS A 293 -3.56 -21.29 11.15
N ASP A 294 -3.74 -21.07 12.46
CA ASP A 294 -2.97 -21.68 13.57
C ASP A 294 -1.45 -21.43 13.47
N MET A 295 -1.03 -20.23 13.04
CA MET A 295 0.36 -19.77 13.09
C MET A 295 0.60 -18.81 14.27
N ARG A 296 1.85 -18.60 14.68
CA ARG A 296 2.20 -17.66 15.75
C ARG A 296 1.84 -16.22 15.39
N VAL A 297 1.33 -15.48 16.37
CA VAL A 297 1.06 -14.04 16.25
C VAL A 297 2.38 -13.28 16.34
N PRO A 298 2.69 -12.39 15.38
CA PRO A 298 3.94 -11.65 15.39
C PRO A 298 3.94 -10.52 16.42
N TYR A 299 5.13 -10.09 16.80
CA TYR A 299 5.33 -8.84 17.53
C TYR A 299 5.26 -7.67 16.53
N VAL A 300 4.23 -6.83 16.64
CA VAL A 300 3.92 -5.77 15.69
C VAL A 300 4.52 -4.44 16.14
N ALA A 301 5.33 -3.79 15.30
CA ALA A 301 5.92 -2.48 15.58
C ALA A 301 4.87 -1.37 15.46
N ALA A 302 4.38 -0.86 16.59
CA ALA A 302 3.35 0.18 16.65
C ALA A 302 3.94 1.56 17.02
N GLY A 303 3.37 2.64 16.51
CA GLY A 303 3.75 4.00 16.94
C GLY A 303 3.27 4.31 18.36
N ASP A 304 4.13 4.89 19.21
CA ASP A 304 3.80 5.27 20.61
C ASP A 304 2.63 6.27 20.71
N ASN A 305 2.24 6.92 19.60
CA ASN A 305 1.00 7.71 19.51
C ASN A 305 -0.30 6.87 19.60
N LEU A 306 -0.22 5.54 19.48
CA LEU A 306 -1.34 4.61 19.66
C LEU A 306 -1.43 4.08 21.11
N ASN A 307 -0.42 4.36 21.94
CA ASN A 307 -0.32 3.92 23.34
C ASN A 307 -1.16 4.79 24.29
N ILE A 308 -2.46 4.87 24.02
CA ILE A 308 -3.43 5.61 24.83
C ILE A 308 -4.12 4.70 25.87
N PRO A 309 -4.80 5.24 26.90
CA PRO A 309 -5.60 4.43 27.82
C PRO A 309 -6.61 3.53 27.09
N ILE A 310 -6.86 2.34 27.65
CA ILE A 310 -7.71 1.27 27.09
C ILE A 310 -7.12 0.62 25.82
N ILE A 311 -6.88 1.39 24.75
CA ILE A 311 -6.41 0.84 23.46
C ILE A 311 -4.97 0.34 23.53
N GLY A 312 -4.06 1.07 24.19
CA GLY A 312 -2.65 0.68 24.34
C GLY A 312 -2.46 -0.70 25.00
N PRO A 313 -3.11 -0.97 26.16
CA PRO A 313 -3.13 -2.31 26.76
C PRO A 313 -3.70 -3.41 25.86
N ILE A 314 -4.75 -3.12 25.08
CA ILE A 314 -5.32 -4.10 24.13
C ILE A 314 -4.31 -4.40 23.02
N LEU A 315 -3.72 -3.38 22.39
CA LEU A 315 -2.72 -3.58 21.33
C LEU A 315 -1.51 -4.39 21.83
N ARG A 316 -1.01 -4.13 23.04
CA ARG A 316 0.04 -4.95 23.67
C ARG A 316 -0.36 -6.41 23.86
N ALA A 317 -1.62 -6.65 24.24
CA ALA A 317 -2.17 -8.00 24.39
C ALA A 317 -2.35 -8.73 23.04
N LEU A 318 -2.33 -8.00 21.93
CA LEU A 318 -2.39 -8.51 20.55
C LEU A 318 -1.01 -8.60 19.85
N GLY A 319 0.09 -8.20 20.51
CA GLY A 319 1.45 -8.24 19.93
C GLY A 319 2.10 -6.89 19.66
N GLY A 320 1.36 -5.78 19.80
CA GLY A 320 1.88 -4.43 19.58
C GLY A 320 2.95 -4.03 20.59
N PHE A 321 4.17 -3.74 20.11
CA PHE A 321 5.23 -3.10 20.88
C PHE A 321 5.46 -1.66 20.38
N PHE A 322 5.60 -0.71 21.30
CA PHE A 322 5.50 0.72 21.00
C PHE A 322 6.85 1.40 20.75
N ILE A 323 6.98 2.02 19.58
CA ILE A 323 8.18 2.73 19.13
C ILE A 323 7.89 4.23 18.96
N ARG A 324 8.79 5.09 19.45
CA ARG A 324 8.77 6.54 19.23
C ARG A 324 9.01 6.88 17.75
N ARG A 325 8.15 7.73 17.18
CA ARG A 325 8.30 8.24 15.80
C ARG A 325 9.57 9.07 15.56
N ARG A 326 10.13 9.69 16.60
CA ARG A 326 11.45 10.31 16.59
C ARG A 326 12.28 9.68 17.71
N LEU A 327 13.40 9.08 17.34
CA LEU A 327 14.36 8.46 18.26
C LEU A 327 15.18 9.52 19.02
N ASP A 328 15.42 10.66 18.35
CA ASP A 328 16.13 11.80 18.90
C ASP A 328 15.16 12.75 19.60
N THR A 329 15.54 13.23 20.78
CA THR A 329 14.76 14.18 21.58
C THR A 329 15.52 15.50 21.64
N ASN A 330 14.87 16.60 21.24
CA ASN A 330 15.46 17.95 21.21
C ASN A 330 16.84 17.99 20.48
N GLY A 331 16.94 17.32 19.33
CA GLY A 331 18.16 17.25 18.52
C GLY A 331 19.28 16.32 19.06
N LYS A 332 19.11 15.76 20.26
CA LYS A 332 20.07 14.85 20.92
C LYS A 332 19.64 13.38 20.74
N ARG A 333 20.61 12.50 20.47
CA ARG A 333 20.41 11.05 20.33
C ARG A 333 20.12 10.40 21.70
N ASP A 334 18.95 9.77 21.88
CA ASP A 334 18.62 9.05 23.11
C ASP A 334 19.25 7.63 23.09
N LEU A 335 20.51 7.55 23.52
CA LEU A 335 21.32 6.32 23.46
C LEU A 335 20.68 5.15 24.23
N ILE A 336 20.07 5.41 25.40
CA ILE A 336 19.40 4.39 26.21
C ILE A 336 18.14 3.89 25.51
N TYR A 337 17.36 4.78 24.89
CA TYR A 337 16.18 4.34 24.13
C TYR A 337 16.56 3.45 22.95
N ARG A 338 17.61 3.80 22.20
CA ARG A 338 18.09 3.01 21.06
C ARG A 338 18.66 1.66 21.49
N SER A 339 19.48 1.61 22.54
CA SER A 339 20.04 0.34 23.04
C SER A 339 18.96 -0.59 23.59
N VAL A 340 17.96 -0.08 24.31
CA VAL A 340 16.81 -0.87 24.78
C VAL A 340 15.99 -1.42 23.61
N LEU A 341 15.71 -0.61 22.57
CA LEU A 341 14.98 -1.07 21.38
C LEU A 341 15.77 -2.15 20.61
N GLN A 342 17.05 -1.90 20.35
CA GLN A 342 17.92 -2.83 19.61
C GLN A 342 18.05 -4.17 20.35
N SER A 343 18.29 -4.13 21.67
CA SER A 343 18.36 -5.35 22.47
C SER A 343 17.01 -6.07 22.58
N TYR A 344 15.88 -5.36 22.73
CA TYR A 344 14.55 -6.00 22.76
C TYR A 344 14.22 -6.74 21.46
N MET A 345 14.54 -6.14 20.30
CA MET A 345 14.37 -6.83 19.02
C MET A 345 15.33 -8.01 18.85
N GLN A 346 16.59 -7.87 19.24
CA GLN A 346 17.58 -8.95 19.16
C GLN A 346 17.16 -10.17 20.00
N GLU A 347 16.70 -9.95 21.23
CA GLU A 347 16.24 -11.04 22.14
C GLU A 347 14.99 -11.73 21.58
N LEU A 348 14.08 -10.99 20.94
CA LEU A 348 12.92 -11.58 20.22
C LEU A 348 13.37 -12.47 19.06
N LEU A 349 14.36 -12.04 18.29
CA LEU A 349 14.91 -12.81 17.17
C LEU A 349 15.64 -14.08 17.65
N GLN A 350 16.39 -13.99 18.75
CA GLN A 350 17.06 -15.13 19.39
C GLN A 350 16.08 -16.20 19.89
N GLU A 351 14.93 -15.78 20.42
CA GLU A 351 13.82 -16.66 20.84
C GLU A 351 12.96 -17.17 19.65
N GLY A 352 13.40 -16.95 18.41
CA GLY A 352 12.70 -17.37 17.19
C GLY A 352 11.31 -16.76 17.05
N GLN A 353 11.09 -15.55 17.59
CA GLN A 353 9.79 -14.88 17.54
C GLN A 353 9.62 -14.12 16.22
N SER A 354 8.43 -14.21 15.63
CA SER A 354 8.09 -13.50 14.41
C SER A 354 7.87 -12.01 14.66
N LEU A 355 8.31 -11.16 13.73
CA LEU A 355 8.14 -9.70 13.79
C LEU A 355 7.27 -9.22 12.63
N GLU A 356 6.48 -8.17 12.84
CA GLU A 356 5.71 -7.48 11.79
C GLU A 356 5.98 -5.97 11.85
N PHE A 357 6.40 -5.37 10.73
CA PHE A 357 6.54 -3.91 10.64
C PHE A 357 6.47 -3.36 9.21
N PHE A 358 6.03 -2.12 9.09
CA PHE A 358 5.94 -1.40 7.82
C PHE A 358 7.27 -0.75 7.44
N ILE A 359 7.93 -1.29 6.42
CA ILE A 359 9.26 -0.83 5.95
C ILE A 359 9.24 0.61 5.42
N GLU A 360 8.10 1.09 4.94
CA GLU A 360 7.84 2.47 4.50
C GLU A 360 7.82 3.47 5.68
N GLY A 361 7.59 3.01 6.92
CA GLY A 361 7.48 3.84 8.12
C GLY A 361 6.21 4.72 8.19
N GLY A 362 5.23 4.53 7.32
CA GLY A 362 3.94 5.22 7.35
C GLY A 362 3.05 4.89 6.14
N ARG A 363 1.73 5.12 6.27
CA ARG A 363 0.74 4.89 5.19
C ARG A 363 1.03 5.73 3.94
N SER A 364 0.99 5.10 2.77
CA SER A 364 0.97 5.79 1.48
C SER A 364 -0.24 6.71 1.33
N ARG A 365 -0.03 7.87 0.68
CA ARG A 365 -1.04 8.89 0.35
C ARG A 365 -1.28 9.04 -1.15
N SER A 366 -0.49 8.37 -1.99
CA SER A 366 -0.57 8.40 -3.45
C SER A 366 -1.00 7.05 -4.03
N GLY A 367 -1.11 5.99 -3.22
CA GLY A 367 -1.43 4.62 -3.66
C GLY A 367 -0.20 3.83 -4.11
N LYS A 368 0.89 4.52 -4.45
CA LYS A 368 2.23 3.96 -4.71
C LYS A 368 2.90 3.53 -3.42
N ALA A 369 3.85 2.60 -3.51
CA ALA A 369 4.75 2.31 -2.39
C ALA A 369 5.67 3.52 -2.12
N LEU A 370 5.96 3.78 -0.85
CA LEU A 370 6.92 4.80 -0.44
C LEU A 370 8.33 4.22 -0.42
N TYR A 371 9.32 5.10 -0.66
CA TYR A 371 10.72 4.72 -0.52
C TYR A 371 11.03 4.19 0.91
N PRO A 372 11.65 2.99 1.03
CA PRO A 372 11.76 2.28 2.29
C PRO A 372 12.72 2.95 3.28
N LYS A 373 12.61 2.55 4.55
CA LYS A 373 13.44 3.04 5.65
C LYS A 373 14.03 1.86 6.41
N GLY A 374 15.29 1.53 6.12
CA GLY A 374 16.00 0.40 6.70
C GLY A 374 16.25 0.41 8.22
N GLY A 375 15.66 1.32 9.00
CA GLY A 375 15.98 1.53 10.41
C GLY A 375 15.72 0.31 11.31
N LEU A 376 14.54 -0.33 11.21
CA LEU A 376 14.27 -1.56 11.97
C LEU A 376 14.94 -2.79 11.33
N LEU A 377 15.09 -2.77 10.00
CA LEU A 377 15.72 -3.83 9.23
C LEU A 377 17.22 -3.96 9.55
N SER A 378 17.92 -2.84 9.82
CA SER A 378 19.33 -2.86 10.22
C SER A 378 19.55 -3.60 11.54
N VAL A 379 18.55 -3.65 12.44
CA VAL A 379 18.66 -4.43 13.68
C VAL A 379 18.62 -5.94 13.40
N ILE A 380 17.87 -6.36 12.37
CA ILE A 380 17.78 -7.77 11.97
C ILE A 380 19.07 -8.19 11.26
N VAL A 381 19.54 -7.38 10.31
CA VAL A 381 20.83 -7.59 9.62
C VAL A 381 22.00 -7.59 10.60
N ASP A 382 22.08 -6.61 11.53
CA ASP A 382 23.09 -6.61 12.60
C ASP A 382 23.03 -7.88 13.47
N SER A 383 21.83 -8.38 13.78
CA SER A 383 21.67 -9.58 14.61
C SER A 383 22.17 -10.84 13.89
N PHE A 384 21.97 -10.94 12.58
CA PHE A 384 22.54 -12.00 11.76
C PHE A 384 24.07 -11.87 11.65
N LEU A 385 24.59 -10.67 11.32
CA LEU A 385 26.04 -10.42 11.19
C LEU A 385 26.81 -10.60 12.52
N GLN A 386 26.16 -10.40 13.66
CA GLN A 386 26.70 -10.69 14.99
C GLN A 386 26.53 -12.17 15.42
N SER A 387 26.12 -13.05 14.50
CA SER A 387 25.83 -14.47 14.74
C SER A 387 24.86 -14.71 15.91
N CYS A 388 23.98 -13.75 16.20
CA CYS A 388 22.97 -13.86 17.24
C CYS A 388 21.77 -14.70 16.77
N ILE A 389 21.55 -14.78 15.46
CA ILE A 389 20.62 -15.70 14.80
C ILE A 389 21.33 -16.41 13.65
N GLN A 390 20.92 -17.65 13.36
CA GLN A 390 21.50 -18.44 12.26
C GLN A 390 20.93 -18.07 10.89
N ASP A 391 19.65 -17.68 10.85
CA ASP A 391 18.95 -17.18 9.67
C ASP A 391 17.65 -16.47 10.11
N ALA A 392 16.99 -15.76 9.20
CA ALA A 392 15.63 -15.24 9.34
C ALA A 392 14.91 -15.32 7.98
N TYR A 393 13.62 -15.65 7.98
CA TYR A 393 12.83 -15.67 6.75
C TYR A 393 12.13 -14.32 6.54
N ILE A 394 12.41 -13.69 5.41
CA ILE A 394 11.81 -12.42 5.00
C ILE A 394 10.55 -12.71 4.18
N VAL A 395 9.41 -12.17 4.61
CA VAL A 395 8.10 -12.32 3.95
C VAL A 395 7.64 -10.94 3.46
N PRO A 396 7.81 -10.61 2.17
CA PRO A 396 7.12 -9.47 1.58
C PRO A 396 5.60 -9.72 1.64
N ILE A 397 4.79 -8.68 1.88
CA ILE A 397 3.32 -8.82 1.87
C ILE A 397 2.70 -7.67 1.07
N SER A 398 1.76 -8.01 0.18
CA SER A 398 0.93 -7.03 -0.50
C SER A 398 -0.52 -7.12 -0.04
N ILE A 399 -1.16 -5.96 0.11
CA ILE A 399 -2.60 -5.85 0.39
C ILE A 399 -3.22 -4.95 -0.68
N SER A 400 -4.29 -5.46 -1.27
CA SER A 400 -5.04 -4.84 -2.36
C SER A 400 -6.49 -4.63 -1.93
N TYR A 401 -6.97 -3.41 -2.08
CA TYR A 401 -8.28 -2.95 -1.61
C TYR A 401 -9.12 -2.48 -2.79
N GLU A 402 -10.37 -2.93 -2.87
CA GLU A 402 -11.33 -2.34 -3.82
C GLU A 402 -11.63 -0.87 -3.45
N LYS A 403 -11.73 -0.58 -2.16
CA LYS A 403 -11.99 0.75 -1.61
C LYS A 403 -11.35 0.90 -0.23
N LEU A 404 -10.60 1.99 -0.04
CA LEU A 404 -10.04 2.31 1.27
C LEU A 404 -11.12 2.70 2.29
N MET A 405 -10.86 2.34 3.55
CA MET A 405 -11.67 2.72 4.71
C MET A 405 -11.50 4.20 5.12
N GLU A 406 -10.43 4.86 4.67
CA GLU A 406 -9.90 6.11 5.24
C GLU A 406 -9.83 7.25 4.21
N GLY A 407 -10.46 8.40 4.50
CA GLY A 407 -10.56 9.53 3.55
C GLY A 407 -9.48 10.63 3.67
N ASN A 408 -8.66 10.62 4.72
CA ASN A 408 -7.79 11.76 5.08
C ASN A 408 -6.60 12.00 4.13
N PHE A 409 -6.36 11.14 3.14
CA PHE A 409 -5.23 11.30 2.22
C PHE A 409 -5.40 12.50 1.27
N ILE A 410 -6.66 12.86 0.94
CA ILE A 410 -6.97 13.97 0.04
C ILE A 410 -6.54 15.31 0.66
N ASP A 411 -6.82 15.52 1.94
CA ASP A 411 -6.41 16.72 2.69
C ASP A 411 -4.88 16.84 2.77
N GLU A 412 -4.19 15.72 3.01
CA GLU A 412 -2.73 15.66 3.01
C GLU A 412 -2.15 15.97 1.62
N GLN A 413 -2.77 15.49 0.53
CA GLN A 413 -2.36 15.83 -0.85
C GLN A 413 -2.68 17.28 -1.23
N MET A 414 -3.74 17.88 -0.68
CA MET A 414 -4.03 19.32 -0.77
C MET A 414 -3.09 20.18 0.09
N GLY A 415 -2.23 19.54 0.90
CA GLY A 415 -1.19 20.19 1.70
C GLY A 415 -1.72 20.80 2.99
N LEU A 416 -2.91 20.41 3.42
CA LEU A 416 -3.43 20.77 4.73
C LEU A 416 -2.57 20.10 5.81
N PRO A 417 -2.39 20.74 6.98
CA PRO A 417 -1.57 20.19 8.04
C PRO A 417 -2.12 18.83 8.47
N LYS A 418 -1.24 17.82 8.55
CA LYS A 418 -1.61 16.45 8.92
C LYS A 418 -2.37 16.45 10.24
N GLN A 419 -3.70 16.24 10.16
CA GLN A 419 -4.52 16.15 11.35
C GLN A 419 -4.03 14.96 12.18
N LYS A 420 -3.76 15.19 13.46
CA LYS A 420 -3.53 14.09 14.41
C LYS A 420 -4.84 13.36 14.52
N GLU A 421 -4.94 12.19 13.90
CA GLU A 421 -6.11 11.32 13.98
C GLU A 421 -6.42 11.05 15.46
N SER A 422 -7.45 11.71 15.98
CA SER A 422 -7.96 11.40 17.30
C SER A 422 -8.43 9.96 17.29
N VAL A 423 -7.99 9.14 18.24
CA VAL A 423 -8.42 7.73 18.30
C VAL A 423 -9.94 7.64 18.47
N TRP A 424 -10.57 8.64 19.13
CA TRP A 424 -12.03 8.76 19.18
C TRP A 424 -12.65 9.08 17.81
N GLY A 425 -11.97 9.90 17.00
CA GLY A 425 -12.33 10.13 15.60
C GLY A 425 -12.18 8.86 14.74
N THR A 426 -11.15 8.06 14.99
CA THR A 426 -10.93 6.77 14.31
C THR A 426 -11.98 5.74 14.71
N ILE A 427 -12.34 5.65 16.00
CA ILE A 427 -13.43 4.80 16.50
C ILE A 427 -14.79 5.27 15.97
N ARG A 428 -15.03 6.59 15.88
CA ARG A 428 -16.26 7.14 15.29
C ARG A 428 -16.33 6.90 13.79
N ALA A 429 -15.20 6.96 13.08
CA ALA A 429 -15.10 6.55 11.69
C ALA A 429 -15.45 5.06 11.58
N LEU A 430 -14.77 4.17 12.33
CA LEU A 430 -15.06 2.73 12.44
C LEU A 430 -16.55 2.43 12.69
N LEU A 431 -17.20 3.18 13.59
CA LEU A 431 -18.65 3.06 13.85
C LEU A 431 -19.52 3.48 12.65
N HIS A 432 -19.05 4.42 11.82
CA HIS A 432 -19.67 4.80 10.57
C HIS A 432 -19.36 3.82 9.42
N LEU A 433 -18.25 3.06 9.48
CA LEU A 433 -17.90 2.05 8.48
C LEU A 433 -18.91 0.88 8.45
N PHE A 434 -19.61 0.59 9.56
CA PHE A 434 -20.67 -0.45 9.60
C PHE A 434 -21.84 -0.22 8.63
N TYR A 435 -21.94 0.98 8.02
CA TYR A 435 -22.95 1.31 7.01
C TYR A 435 -22.38 1.37 5.57
N GLY A 436 -21.09 1.09 5.39
CA GLY A 436 -20.40 1.15 4.10
C GLY A 436 -20.08 -0.23 3.52
N ASP A 437 -20.17 -0.34 2.19
CA ASP A 437 -19.63 -1.46 1.43
C ASP A 437 -18.23 -1.08 0.93
N TYR A 438 -17.23 -1.86 1.31
CA TYR A 438 -15.82 -1.67 0.95
C TYR A 438 -15.32 -2.74 -0.02
N GLY A 439 -16.22 -3.60 -0.51
CA GLY A 439 -15.94 -4.54 -1.59
C GLY A 439 -15.03 -5.68 -1.13
N ASN A 440 -14.01 -5.96 -1.94
CA ASN A 440 -13.10 -7.08 -1.72
C ASN A 440 -11.74 -6.59 -1.21
N ILE A 441 -11.12 -7.39 -0.35
CA ILE A 441 -9.70 -7.29 -0.03
C ILE A 441 -9.00 -8.55 -0.53
N ARG A 442 -7.81 -8.40 -1.09
CA ARG A 442 -6.91 -9.50 -1.41
C ARG A 442 -5.56 -9.28 -0.73
N VAL A 443 -5.06 -10.34 -0.09
CA VAL A 443 -3.75 -10.36 0.57
C VAL A 443 -2.91 -11.43 -0.10
N GLU A 444 -1.74 -11.03 -0.59
CA GLU A 444 -0.74 -11.94 -1.13
C GLU A 444 0.46 -11.99 -0.18
N PHE A 445 0.91 -13.20 0.09
CA PHE A 445 2.15 -13.50 0.80
C PHE A 445 3.13 -14.14 -0.20
N PRO A 446 3.88 -13.31 -0.98
CA PRO A 446 5.02 -13.73 -1.78
C PRO A 446 5.91 -14.80 -1.13
N GLN A 447 6.56 -15.59 -1.98
CA GLN A 447 7.49 -16.64 -1.57
C GLN A 447 8.59 -16.06 -0.66
N PRO A 448 8.66 -16.50 0.61
CA PRO A 448 9.66 -16.02 1.54
C PRO A 448 11.07 -16.42 1.12
N PHE A 449 12.05 -15.59 1.46
CA PHE A 449 13.46 -15.86 1.20
C PHE A 449 14.32 -15.81 2.47
N SER A 450 15.42 -16.54 2.45
CA SER A 450 16.42 -16.57 3.53
C SER A 450 17.22 -15.27 3.57
N LEU A 451 17.34 -14.66 4.75
CA LEU A 451 18.21 -13.50 4.97
C LEU A 451 19.69 -13.89 4.80
N LYS A 452 20.07 -15.09 5.24
CA LYS A 452 21.40 -15.64 5.03
C LYS A 452 21.74 -15.68 3.53
N GLU A 453 20.88 -16.31 2.73
CA GLU A 453 21.09 -16.45 1.28
C GLU A 453 21.19 -15.09 0.57
N PHE A 454 20.34 -14.12 0.96
CA PHE A 454 20.41 -12.75 0.45
C PHE A 454 21.79 -12.10 0.73
N ILE A 455 22.29 -12.23 1.95
CA ILE A 455 23.58 -11.63 2.34
C ILE A 455 24.74 -12.37 1.67
N GLU A 456 24.66 -13.69 1.50
CA GLU A 456 25.67 -14.47 0.78
C GLU A 456 25.74 -14.07 -0.71
N SER A 457 24.60 -13.93 -1.41
CA SER A 457 24.59 -13.41 -2.80
C SER A 457 25.17 -12.00 -2.88
N TYR A 458 24.72 -11.08 -2.03
CA TYR A 458 25.16 -9.68 -2.06
C TYR A 458 26.69 -9.53 -1.89
N ASN A 459 27.33 -10.37 -1.08
CA ASN A 459 28.79 -10.34 -0.92
C ASN A 459 29.54 -10.93 -2.12
N ILE A 460 28.96 -11.93 -2.80
CA ILE A 460 29.51 -12.49 -4.05
C ILE A 460 29.49 -11.41 -5.15
N ASP A 461 28.33 -10.80 -5.37
CA ASP A 461 28.12 -9.81 -6.44
C ASP A 461 29.03 -8.57 -6.29
N ASN A 462 29.33 -8.19 -5.04
CA ASN A 462 30.19 -7.04 -4.73
C ASN A 462 31.68 -7.41 -4.49
N ASN A 463 32.10 -8.66 -4.68
CA ASN A 463 33.46 -9.16 -4.36
C ASN A 463 33.93 -8.83 -2.92
N ILE A 464 33.01 -8.78 -1.96
CA ILE A 464 33.34 -8.46 -0.56
C ILE A 464 33.75 -9.73 0.17
N VAL A 465 35.07 -9.94 0.27
CA VAL A 465 35.62 -10.97 1.17
C VAL A 465 35.22 -10.65 2.61
N MET A 466 34.47 -11.55 3.25
CA MET A 466 34.15 -11.48 4.67
C MET A 466 35.42 -11.21 5.50
N PRO A 467 35.51 -10.08 6.24
CA PRO A 467 36.65 -9.85 7.11
C PRO A 467 36.62 -10.84 8.27
N ASN A 468 37.54 -11.82 8.25
CA ASN A 468 37.75 -12.72 9.38
C ASN A 468 38.00 -11.89 10.65
N LEU A 469 37.19 -12.15 11.68
CA LEU A 469 37.26 -11.50 12.98
C LEU A 469 38.61 -11.79 13.66
N LEU A 470 39.52 -10.81 13.69
CA LEU A 470 40.51 -10.53 14.76
C LEU A 470 41.28 -9.22 14.44
N PRO A 471 41.72 -8.42 15.45
CA PRO A 471 42.22 -7.06 15.21
C PRO A 471 43.76 -6.93 15.22
N ALA A 472 44.34 -6.14 14.30
CA ALA A 472 45.41 -5.16 14.58
C ALA A 472 46.00 -4.46 13.32
N LEU A 473 46.13 -3.13 13.42
CA LEU A 473 47.28 -2.33 12.95
C LEU A 473 47.81 -2.47 11.50
N THR A 474 47.37 -1.59 10.60
CA THR A 474 48.21 -0.78 9.68
C THR A 474 47.34 0.26 8.94
N PRO A 475 47.88 1.41 8.47
CA PRO A 475 47.13 2.40 7.70
C PRO A 475 47.03 2.01 6.21
N PRO A 476 45.93 2.35 5.51
CA PRO A 476 45.77 2.03 4.10
C PRO A 476 46.60 2.94 3.20
N VAL A 477 47.22 2.35 2.17
CA VAL A 477 47.84 3.05 1.04
C VAL A 477 46.83 3.16 -0.10
N ASN A 478 46.87 4.28 -0.83
CA ASN A 478 45.90 4.62 -1.88
C ASN A 478 45.83 3.59 -3.03
N GLY A 479 44.61 3.27 -3.46
CA GLY A 479 44.30 2.58 -4.71
C GLY A 479 42.85 2.91 -5.10
N VAL A 480 42.61 3.28 -6.36
CA VAL A 480 41.30 3.76 -6.85
C VAL A 480 40.32 2.59 -7.00
N SER A 481 39.06 2.80 -6.59
CA SER A 481 37.94 1.87 -6.76
C SER A 481 36.69 2.60 -7.28
N PRO A 482 35.70 1.90 -7.89
CA PRO A 482 34.66 2.53 -8.70
C PRO A 482 33.68 3.43 -7.92
N SER A 483 33.14 4.43 -8.62
CA SER A 483 32.05 5.32 -8.19
C SER A 483 30.80 4.54 -7.76
N SER A 484 30.24 4.63 -6.55
CA SER A 484 29.83 5.79 -5.72
C SER A 484 28.42 6.33 -5.99
N MET A 485 27.38 5.55 -5.68
CA MET A 485 25.97 5.97 -5.66
C MET A 485 25.25 5.53 -4.36
N SER A 486 25.38 6.30 -3.26
CA SER A 486 24.51 6.22 -2.07
C SER A 486 24.78 7.31 -1.03
N SER A 487 24.56 8.59 -1.38
CA SER A 487 24.76 9.73 -0.44
C SER A 487 23.48 10.49 -0.08
N SER A 488 22.42 9.77 0.30
CA SER A 488 21.16 10.38 0.77
C SER A 488 20.60 9.82 2.09
N LEU A 489 21.26 8.83 2.72
CA LEU A 489 20.99 8.51 4.14
C LEU A 489 21.65 9.55 5.05
N SER A 490 20.87 10.52 5.52
CA SER A 490 21.26 11.37 6.65
C SER A 490 21.62 10.50 7.87
N SER A 491 22.68 10.85 8.60
CA SER A 491 23.22 10.07 9.73
C SER A 491 22.32 10.03 10.99
N SER A 492 21.02 10.23 10.83
CA SER A 492 19.97 10.22 11.85
C SER A 492 19.11 8.94 11.80
N THR A 493 19.06 8.24 10.66
CA THR A 493 18.13 7.11 10.41
C THR A 493 18.66 5.75 10.86
N SER A 494 19.97 5.59 11.06
CA SER A 494 20.53 4.36 11.67
C SER A 494 20.04 4.23 13.12
N LEU A 495 19.36 3.11 13.42
CA LEU A 495 19.05 2.73 14.80
C LEU A 495 20.30 2.25 15.53
N CYS A 496 21.16 1.54 14.81
CA CYS A 496 22.39 0.94 15.31
C CYS A 496 23.39 2.04 15.72
N MET A 497 23.99 1.87 16.90
CA MET A 497 24.69 2.95 17.61
C MET A 497 26.15 3.14 17.18
N PHE A 498 26.75 2.14 16.55
CA PHE A 498 28.10 2.18 16.01
C PHE A 498 28.15 3.00 14.72
N ASN A 499 29.36 3.37 14.28
CA ASN A 499 29.57 3.86 12.92
C ASN A 499 29.32 2.71 11.95
N VAL A 500 28.05 2.47 11.61
CA VAL A 500 27.67 1.49 10.59
C VAL A 500 28.41 1.84 9.31
N SER A 501 29.21 0.89 8.85
CA SER A 501 30.03 1.03 7.65
C SER A 501 29.12 1.40 6.46
N LYS A 502 29.69 2.01 5.41
CA LYS A 502 28.85 2.46 4.28
C LYS A 502 28.18 1.24 3.63
N GLU A 503 28.93 0.17 3.52
CA GLU A 503 28.60 -1.14 2.97
C GLU A 503 27.41 -1.77 3.70
N ALA A 504 27.41 -1.76 5.05
CA ALA A 504 26.29 -2.29 5.83
C ALA A 504 25.01 -1.43 5.71
N ARG A 505 25.11 -0.12 5.45
CA ARG A 505 23.95 0.72 5.13
C ARG A 505 23.42 0.46 3.72
N ASP A 506 24.32 0.25 2.77
CA ASP A 506 23.98 -0.04 1.37
C ASP A 506 23.33 -1.44 1.25
N LEU A 507 23.84 -2.46 1.95
CA LEU A 507 23.23 -3.79 2.11
C LEU A 507 21.79 -3.71 2.65
N VAL A 508 21.59 -2.98 3.76
CA VAL A 508 20.27 -2.80 4.36
C VAL A 508 19.31 -2.07 3.41
N GLN A 509 19.81 -1.13 2.61
CA GLN A 509 19.01 -0.40 1.63
C GLN A 509 18.62 -1.29 0.44
N SER A 510 19.57 -2.05 -0.12
CA SER A 510 19.32 -3.04 -1.20
C SER A 510 18.29 -4.08 -0.78
N LEU A 511 18.42 -4.66 0.43
CA LEU A 511 17.43 -5.58 0.99
C LEU A 511 16.05 -4.91 1.10
N ALA A 512 16.01 -3.66 1.59
CA ALA A 512 14.76 -2.93 1.77
C ALA A 512 14.06 -2.60 0.44
N GLU A 513 14.82 -2.26 -0.60
CA GLU A 513 14.31 -2.03 -1.96
C GLU A 513 13.82 -3.34 -2.58
N HIS A 514 14.56 -4.44 -2.43
CA HIS A 514 14.13 -5.78 -2.87
C HIS A 514 12.78 -6.18 -2.25
N ILE A 515 12.60 -5.99 -0.94
CA ILE A 515 11.34 -6.30 -0.23
C ILE A 515 10.15 -5.50 -0.78
N VAL A 516 10.34 -4.18 -0.98
CA VAL A 516 9.27 -3.33 -1.52
C VAL A 516 8.98 -3.68 -2.97
N TYR A 517 10.01 -3.92 -3.80
CA TYR A 517 9.86 -4.39 -5.18
C TYR A 517 9.03 -5.68 -5.24
N SER A 518 9.41 -6.73 -4.49
CA SER A 518 8.66 -7.99 -4.44
C SER A 518 7.19 -7.79 -4.02
N SER A 519 6.96 -6.91 -3.04
CA SER A 519 5.60 -6.58 -2.57
C SER A 519 4.79 -5.80 -3.63
N VAL A 520 5.41 -4.89 -4.37
CA VAL A 520 4.77 -4.14 -5.47
C VAL A 520 4.47 -5.05 -6.66
N CYS A 521 5.38 -5.94 -7.04
CA CYS A 521 5.19 -6.88 -8.16
C CYS A 521 4.10 -7.92 -7.85
N SER A 522 3.98 -8.34 -6.59
CA SER A 522 2.87 -9.19 -6.11
C SER A 522 1.55 -8.46 -5.85
N THR A 523 1.50 -7.13 -5.98
CA THR A 523 0.24 -6.38 -5.78
C THR A 523 -0.76 -6.72 -6.88
N VAL A 524 -1.90 -7.29 -6.46
CA VAL A 524 -3.03 -7.67 -7.32
C VAL A 524 -3.85 -6.44 -7.70
N LEU A 525 -4.27 -6.34 -8.96
CA LEU A 525 -5.06 -5.19 -9.43
C LEU A 525 -6.55 -5.43 -9.22
N MET A 526 -7.20 -4.53 -8.47
CA MET A 526 -8.65 -4.53 -8.23
C MET A 526 -9.40 -3.82 -9.36
N SER A 527 -10.72 -4.00 -9.44
CA SER A 527 -11.52 -3.46 -10.56
C SER A 527 -11.58 -1.93 -10.55
N THR A 528 -11.59 -1.33 -9.35
CA THR A 528 -11.45 0.13 -9.18
C THR A 528 -10.10 0.66 -9.66
N ASN A 529 -9.02 -0.13 -9.61
CA ASN A 529 -7.70 0.32 -10.07
C ASN A 529 -7.67 0.45 -11.61
N ILE A 530 -8.11 -0.59 -12.31
CA ILE A 530 -8.20 -0.62 -13.78
C ILE A 530 -9.13 0.48 -14.31
N LEU A 531 -10.32 0.64 -13.70
CA LEU A 531 -11.27 1.68 -14.10
C LEU A 531 -10.73 3.10 -13.83
N ALA A 532 -10.15 3.35 -12.66
CA ALA A 532 -9.61 4.67 -12.33
C ALA A 532 -8.43 5.05 -13.25
N PHE A 533 -7.58 4.08 -13.60
CA PHE A 533 -6.49 4.27 -14.56
C PHE A 533 -7.03 4.65 -15.95
N LEU A 534 -7.99 3.89 -16.51
CA LEU A 534 -8.59 4.21 -17.82
C LEU A 534 -9.26 5.59 -17.86
N LEU A 535 -9.91 6.00 -16.77
CA LEU A 535 -10.52 7.33 -16.64
C LEU A 535 -9.50 8.47 -16.63
N LEU A 536 -8.26 8.21 -16.18
CA LEU A 536 -7.18 9.21 -16.15
C LEU A 536 -6.28 9.19 -17.39
N THR A 537 -6.12 8.06 -18.08
CA THR A 537 -5.22 7.94 -19.24
C THR A 537 -5.93 8.04 -20.59
N LYS A 538 -7.12 7.42 -20.74
CA LYS A 538 -7.85 7.35 -22.02
C LYS A 538 -9.15 8.17 -22.01
N TYR A 539 -9.90 8.18 -20.90
CA TYR A 539 -11.27 8.67 -20.84
C TYR A 539 -11.51 9.86 -19.89
N ARG A 540 -10.57 10.82 -19.87
CA ARG A 540 -10.65 12.05 -19.04
C ARG A 540 -11.92 12.88 -19.26
N GLN A 541 -12.50 12.85 -20.45
CA GLN A 541 -13.74 13.58 -20.79
C GLN A 541 -15.01 12.80 -20.40
N GLY A 542 -14.88 11.49 -20.16
CA GLY A 542 -15.95 10.52 -19.97
C GLY A 542 -16.12 9.60 -21.17
N ALA A 543 -16.90 8.52 -20.99
CA ALA A 543 -17.19 7.50 -22.01
C ALA A 543 -18.47 6.72 -21.69
N THR A 544 -19.00 5.99 -22.67
CA THR A 544 -20.11 5.05 -22.47
C THR A 544 -19.65 3.80 -21.73
N LEU A 545 -20.60 3.08 -21.11
CA LEU A 545 -20.34 1.80 -20.46
C LEU A 545 -19.70 0.78 -21.42
N LYS A 546 -20.09 0.78 -22.71
CA LYS A 546 -19.57 -0.17 -23.69
C LYS A 546 -18.10 0.09 -24.01
N GLU A 547 -17.76 1.33 -24.39
CA GLU A 547 -16.36 1.74 -24.67
C GLU A 547 -15.44 1.49 -23.47
N LEU A 548 -15.95 1.75 -22.25
CA LEU A 548 -15.25 1.43 -21.01
C LEU A 548 -15.10 -0.07 -20.80
N ALA A 549 -16.13 -0.88 -21.03
CA ALA A 549 -16.08 -2.34 -20.86
C ALA A 549 -15.12 -3.01 -21.86
N ASP A 550 -15.08 -2.53 -23.11
CA ASP A 550 -14.17 -2.99 -24.16
C ASP A 550 -12.71 -2.65 -23.78
N SER A 551 -12.40 -1.38 -23.48
CA SER A 551 -11.05 -0.97 -23.04
C SER A 551 -10.63 -1.55 -21.68
N PHE A 552 -11.57 -1.82 -20.79
CA PHE A 552 -11.33 -2.50 -19.52
C PHE A 552 -10.89 -3.94 -19.75
N LYS A 553 -11.47 -4.61 -20.76
CA LYS A 553 -11.02 -5.94 -21.18
C LYS A 553 -9.63 -5.89 -21.79
N GLU A 554 -9.39 -5.00 -22.76
CA GLU A 554 -8.08 -4.79 -23.41
C GLU A 554 -6.97 -4.59 -22.36
N LEU A 555 -7.15 -3.64 -21.45
CA LEU A 555 -6.17 -3.37 -20.39
C LEU A 555 -6.03 -4.54 -19.41
N THR A 556 -7.11 -5.26 -19.11
CA THR A 556 -7.05 -6.46 -18.25
C THR A 556 -6.25 -7.59 -18.90
N ASP A 557 -6.37 -7.76 -20.22
CA ASP A 557 -5.64 -8.81 -20.94
C ASP A 557 -4.17 -8.41 -21.16
N LEU A 558 -3.87 -7.11 -21.37
CA LEU A 558 -2.49 -6.58 -21.34
C LEU A 558 -1.82 -6.71 -19.97
N VAL A 559 -2.55 -6.44 -18.87
CA VAL A 559 -2.05 -6.66 -17.49
C VAL A 559 -1.65 -8.13 -17.28
N LYS A 560 -2.43 -9.08 -17.80
CA LYS A 560 -2.12 -10.52 -17.71
C LYS A 560 -0.92 -10.92 -18.55
N SER A 561 -0.74 -10.36 -19.75
CA SER A 561 0.44 -10.68 -20.59
C SER A 561 1.75 -10.26 -19.92
N ARG A 562 1.70 -9.23 -19.06
CA ARG A 562 2.81 -8.83 -18.17
C ARG A 562 2.89 -9.62 -16.85
N ASN A 563 2.30 -10.82 -16.82
CA ASN A 563 2.29 -11.73 -15.66
C ASN A 563 1.76 -11.10 -14.35
N ARG A 564 0.78 -10.19 -14.43
CA ARG A 564 0.12 -9.58 -13.25
C ARG A 564 -1.27 -10.17 -13.02
N ASP A 565 -1.56 -10.56 -11.78
CA ASP A 565 -2.88 -11.09 -11.41
C ASP A 565 -3.91 -10.00 -11.06
N ILE A 566 -5.19 -10.36 -11.19
CA ILE A 566 -6.36 -9.51 -11.03
C ILE A 566 -7.31 -10.01 -9.93
N GLY A 567 -7.88 -9.07 -9.18
CA GLY A 567 -8.74 -9.31 -8.02
C GLY A 567 -10.20 -9.61 -8.35
N PHE A 568 -10.54 -9.80 -9.63
CA PHE A 568 -11.92 -9.89 -10.12
C PHE A 568 -12.05 -10.90 -11.27
N SER A 569 -13.28 -11.28 -11.58
CA SER A 569 -13.64 -12.20 -12.68
C SER A 569 -15.11 -12.01 -13.05
N GLY A 570 -15.47 -12.15 -14.33
CA GLY A 570 -16.83 -11.97 -14.82
C GLY A 570 -16.87 -11.25 -16.16
N LYS A 571 -18.03 -10.70 -16.52
CA LYS A 571 -18.19 -9.84 -17.71
C LYS A 571 -17.70 -8.42 -17.41
N SER A 572 -17.00 -7.80 -18.36
CA SER A 572 -16.44 -6.46 -18.20
C SER A 572 -17.50 -5.40 -17.86
N GLU A 573 -18.69 -5.45 -18.46
CA GLU A 573 -19.79 -4.50 -18.17
C GLU A 573 -20.21 -4.54 -16.69
N ASP A 574 -20.45 -5.75 -16.14
CA ASP A 574 -20.82 -5.94 -14.73
C ASP A 574 -19.71 -5.46 -13.78
N ILE A 575 -18.44 -5.71 -14.15
CA ILE A 575 -17.26 -5.30 -13.39
C ILE A 575 -17.09 -3.77 -13.42
N VAL A 576 -17.27 -3.11 -14.57
CA VAL A 576 -17.21 -1.65 -14.70
C VAL A 576 -18.33 -0.98 -13.89
N LEU A 577 -19.56 -1.53 -13.93
CA LEU A 577 -20.67 -1.05 -13.10
C LEU A 577 -20.39 -1.19 -11.60
N TYR A 578 -19.78 -2.29 -11.18
CA TYR A 578 -19.35 -2.51 -9.80
C TYR A 578 -18.23 -1.54 -9.39
N ALA A 579 -17.16 -1.44 -10.16
CA ALA A 579 -16.04 -0.53 -9.91
C ALA A 579 -16.50 0.94 -9.83
N ALA A 580 -17.41 1.36 -10.71
CA ALA A 580 -18.02 2.68 -10.70
C ALA A 580 -18.79 2.95 -9.40
N ALA A 581 -19.55 1.97 -8.89
CA ALA A 581 -20.24 2.09 -7.61
C ALA A 581 -19.27 2.16 -6.41
N MET A 582 -18.16 1.41 -6.48
CA MET A 582 -17.13 1.41 -5.43
C MET A 582 -16.38 2.75 -5.35
N LEU A 583 -15.95 3.32 -6.48
CA LEU A 583 -15.34 4.67 -6.57
C LEU A 583 -16.30 5.77 -6.06
N GLY A 584 -17.60 5.63 -6.35
CA GLY A 584 -18.66 6.46 -5.79
C GLY A 584 -18.92 7.78 -6.53
N SER A 585 -20.10 8.35 -6.27
CA SER A 585 -20.68 9.49 -7.02
C SER A 585 -19.88 10.80 -6.94
N ASN A 586 -19.02 10.96 -5.94
CA ASN A 586 -18.18 12.16 -5.77
C ASN A 586 -16.96 12.14 -6.71
N VAL A 587 -16.61 10.96 -7.22
CA VAL A 587 -15.43 10.69 -8.05
C VAL A 587 -15.84 10.42 -9.49
N LEU A 588 -16.96 9.70 -9.69
CA LEU A 588 -17.48 9.33 -11.00
C LEU A 588 -18.97 9.67 -11.10
N LYS A 589 -19.33 10.58 -12.02
CA LYS A 589 -20.74 10.94 -12.28
C LYS A 589 -21.31 10.01 -13.33
N ARG A 590 -22.47 9.41 -13.04
CA ARG A 590 -23.24 8.61 -13.99
C ARG A 590 -24.36 9.46 -14.59
N SER A 591 -24.47 9.46 -15.91
CA SER A 591 -25.56 10.07 -16.68
C SER A 591 -26.03 9.08 -17.76
N PHE A 592 -26.97 9.52 -18.60
CA PHE A 592 -27.42 8.78 -19.78
C PHE A 592 -27.19 9.64 -21.02
N THR A 593 -26.87 9.01 -22.15
CA THR A 593 -26.83 9.66 -23.46
C THR A 593 -28.24 9.93 -23.98
N GLU A 594 -28.38 10.69 -25.07
CA GLU A 594 -29.67 10.91 -25.74
C GLU A 594 -30.31 9.60 -26.25
N ILE A 595 -29.49 8.59 -26.52
CA ILE A 595 -29.88 7.25 -26.97
C ILE A 595 -30.31 6.35 -25.78
N GLY A 596 -30.02 6.78 -24.54
CA GLY A 596 -30.33 6.04 -23.31
C GLY A 596 -29.19 5.18 -22.76
N ASP A 597 -28.02 5.20 -23.39
CA ASP A 597 -26.84 4.46 -22.92
C ASP A 597 -26.26 5.07 -21.65
N VAL A 598 -25.70 4.23 -20.79
CA VAL A 598 -25.03 4.69 -19.55
C VAL A 598 -23.72 5.38 -19.91
N TYR A 599 -23.57 6.63 -19.49
CA TYR A 599 -22.36 7.44 -19.65
C TYR A 599 -21.72 7.73 -18.30
N PHE A 600 -20.40 7.68 -18.24
CA PHE A 600 -19.62 7.96 -17.02
C PHE A 600 -18.65 9.12 -17.26
N LYS A 601 -18.67 10.12 -16.37
CA LYS A 601 -17.78 11.29 -16.43
C LYS A 601 -16.94 11.41 -15.14
N PRO A 602 -15.60 11.32 -15.23
CA PRO A 602 -14.73 11.42 -14.06
C PRO A 602 -14.62 12.86 -13.52
N ALA A 603 -14.40 12.98 -12.22
CA ALA A 603 -14.15 14.26 -11.55
C ALA A 603 -12.65 14.62 -11.59
N ILE A 604 -12.19 15.14 -12.72
CA ILE A 604 -10.78 15.52 -12.97
C ILE A 604 -10.35 16.85 -12.30
N SER A 605 -11.22 17.52 -11.54
CA SER A 605 -10.87 18.74 -10.81
C SER A 605 -10.28 18.43 -9.43
N LEU A 606 -9.37 19.28 -8.94
CA LEU A 606 -8.98 19.28 -7.52
C LEU A 606 -10.21 19.53 -6.62
N PRO A 607 -10.35 18.84 -5.47
CA PRO A 607 -9.46 17.80 -4.94
C PRO A 607 -9.82 16.38 -5.40
N SER A 608 -10.98 16.17 -6.05
CA SER A 608 -11.53 14.84 -6.38
C SER A 608 -10.60 13.96 -7.23
N VAL A 609 -9.81 14.56 -8.12
CA VAL A 609 -8.85 13.82 -8.98
C VAL A 609 -7.84 13.00 -8.18
N PHE A 610 -7.47 13.43 -6.97
CA PHE A 610 -6.56 12.67 -6.10
C PHE A 610 -7.14 11.32 -5.68
N SER A 611 -8.47 11.16 -5.62
CA SER A 611 -9.10 9.86 -5.40
C SER A 611 -8.98 8.93 -6.60
N LEU A 612 -9.05 9.44 -7.83
CA LEU A 612 -8.78 8.64 -9.03
C LEU A 612 -7.30 8.26 -9.08
N SER A 613 -6.40 9.23 -8.89
CA SER A 613 -4.95 9.04 -8.95
C SER A 613 -4.45 8.02 -7.90
N TYR A 614 -5.00 8.05 -6.68
CA TYR A 614 -4.73 7.03 -5.67
C TYR A 614 -5.12 5.63 -6.15
N ASN A 615 -6.30 5.48 -6.76
CA ASN A 615 -6.78 4.18 -7.22
C ASN A 615 -6.06 3.71 -8.50
N SER A 616 -5.59 4.59 -9.38
CA SER A 616 -4.86 4.20 -10.59
C SER A 616 -3.41 3.79 -10.32
N ALA A 617 -2.81 4.24 -9.21
CA ALA A 617 -1.40 4.03 -8.90
C ALA A 617 -0.88 2.58 -8.94
N PRO A 618 -1.63 1.54 -8.52
CA PRO A 618 -1.18 0.15 -8.68
C PRO A 618 -1.01 -0.26 -10.16
N VAL A 619 -1.80 0.31 -11.07
CA VAL A 619 -1.72 0.04 -12.52
C VAL A 619 -0.55 0.79 -13.15
N THR A 620 -0.26 2.03 -12.73
CA THR A 620 0.90 2.78 -13.24
C THR A 620 2.21 2.04 -12.98
N ASN A 621 2.31 1.31 -11.86
CA ASN A 621 3.49 0.51 -11.53
C ASN A 621 3.73 -0.69 -12.47
N VAL A 622 2.73 -1.13 -13.25
CA VAL A 622 2.88 -2.25 -14.19
C VAL A 622 3.59 -1.85 -15.48
N PHE A 623 3.43 -0.60 -15.89
CA PHE A 623 3.93 -0.07 -17.16
C PHE A 623 5.01 1.00 -16.98
N ALA A 624 5.53 1.16 -15.75
CA ALA A 624 6.37 2.29 -15.38
C ALA A 624 7.74 2.25 -16.08
N MET A 625 8.31 1.06 -16.31
CA MET A 625 9.64 0.91 -16.91
C MET A 625 9.60 1.16 -18.43
N GLU A 626 8.60 0.60 -19.09
CA GLU A 626 8.29 0.79 -20.50
C GLU A 626 8.00 2.26 -20.78
N SER A 627 7.27 2.92 -19.87
CA SER A 627 6.99 4.36 -19.96
C SER A 627 8.21 5.25 -19.72
N VAL A 628 9.18 4.80 -18.92
CA VAL A 628 10.49 5.45 -18.81
C VAL A 628 11.25 5.34 -20.13
N ILE A 629 11.31 4.15 -20.73
CA ILE A 629 12.02 3.92 -22.00
C ILE A 629 11.35 4.69 -23.15
N VAL A 630 10.03 4.64 -23.28
CA VAL A 630 9.29 5.45 -24.27
C VAL A 630 9.51 6.96 -24.04
N GLY A 631 9.59 7.40 -22.78
CA GLY A 631 9.98 8.75 -22.42
C GLY A 631 11.39 9.14 -22.92
N ALA A 632 12.36 8.24 -22.70
CA ALA A 632 13.72 8.39 -23.19
C ALA A 632 13.80 8.34 -24.73
N CYS A 633 12.91 7.60 -25.42
CA CYS A 633 12.80 7.62 -26.89
C CYS A 633 12.39 8.99 -27.43
N PHE A 634 11.44 9.71 -26.80
CA PHE A 634 11.04 11.06 -27.25
C PHE A 634 12.22 12.05 -27.20
N TYR A 635 13.03 11.96 -26.14
CA TYR A 635 14.24 12.78 -25.98
C TYR A 635 15.35 12.38 -26.95
N ALA A 636 15.78 11.12 -26.94
CA ALA A 636 16.89 10.65 -27.77
C ALA A 636 16.57 10.61 -29.28
N GLY A 637 15.28 10.55 -29.64
CA GLY A 637 14.79 10.72 -31.02
C GLY A 637 14.41 12.16 -31.40
N ASN A 638 14.42 13.10 -30.44
CA ASN A 638 14.03 14.51 -30.60
C ASN A 638 12.69 14.69 -31.35
N PHE A 639 11.61 14.11 -30.82
CA PHE A 639 10.27 14.17 -31.44
C PHE A 639 9.14 14.21 -30.40
N SER A 640 8.05 14.91 -30.73
CA SER A 640 6.79 14.85 -29.97
C SER A 640 5.71 14.03 -30.70
N LEU A 641 4.70 13.57 -29.97
CA LEU A 641 3.53 12.90 -30.58
C LEU A 641 2.69 13.86 -31.44
N SER A 642 2.73 15.16 -31.14
CA SER A 642 2.12 16.22 -31.96
C SER A 642 2.71 16.29 -33.37
N ASP A 643 4.03 16.13 -33.51
CA ASP A 643 4.73 16.24 -34.80
C ASP A 643 4.43 15.03 -35.68
N VAL A 644 4.49 13.83 -35.08
CA VAL A 644 4.19 12.55 -35.76
C VAL A 644 2.75 12.50 -36.26
N GLY A 645 1.80 13.00 -35.46
CA GLY A 645 0.38 13.04 -35.83
C GLY A 645 0.10 13.87 -37.09
N ASN A 646 0.84 14.97 -37.27
CA ASN A 646 0.62 15.97 -38.33
C ASN A 646 1.37 15.68 -39.65
N SER A 647 2.34 14.76 -39.67
CA SER A 647 3.10 14.47 -40.90
C SER A 647 2.30 13.66 -41.93
N MET A 648 2.29 14.11 -43.19
CA MET A 648 1.72 13.36 -44.32
C MET A 648 2.59 12.18 -44.78
N GLN A 649 3.86 12.13 -44.37
CA GLN A 649 4.75 10.99 -44.58
C GLN A 649 5.35 10.60 -43.23
N ARG A 650 4.83 9.54 -42.63
CA ARG A 650 5.35 8.98 -41.38
C ARG A 650 6.44 7.97 -41.72
N THR A 651 7.59 8.14 -41.09
CA THR A 651 8.74 7.24 -41.17
C THR A 651 9.19 6.92 -39.76
N ASP A 652 9.49 5.64 -39.50
CA ASP A 652 10.02 5.19 -38.21
C ASP A 652 11.26 6.02 -37.81
N ILE A 653 11.38 6.34 -36.52
CA ILE A 653 12.39 7.28 -36.01
C ILE A 653 13.59 6.50 -35.47
N SER A 654 14.79 6.80 -35.97
CA SER A 654 16.03 6.16 -35.51
C SER A 654 16.54 6.79 -34.21
N VAL A 655 16.76 5.97 -33.19
CA VAL A 655 17.29 6.34 -31.87
C VAL A 655 18.57 5.54 -31.59
N LYS A 656 19.62 6.15 -31.04
CA LYS A 656 20.84 5.42 -30.65
C LYS A 656 20.64 4.71 -29.32
N ARG A 657 21.14 3.47 -29.21
CA ARG A 657 21.04 2.67 -27.97
C ARG A 657 21.75 3.34 -26.80
N GLU A 658 22.94 3.91 -27.03
CA GLU A 658 23.72 4.63 -25.99
C GLU A 658 22.94 5.82 -25.38
N GLU A 659 22.35 6.66 -26.23
CA GLU A 659 21.57 7.83 -25.81
C GLU A 659 20.27 7.42 -25.09
N LEU A 660 19.62 6.35 -25.58
CA LEU A 660 18.43 5.78 -24.96
C LEU A 660 18.70 5.21 -23.56
N PHE A 661 19.80 4.46 -23.39
CA PHE A 661 20.20 3.91 -22.10
C PHE A 661 20.56 5.03 -21.11
N ALA A 662 21.38 6.00 -21.52
CA ALA A 662 21.75 7.14 -20.68
C ALA A 662 20.52 7.93 -20.21
N ALA A 663 19.59 8.26 -21.10
CA ALA A 663 18.34 8.93 -20.74
C ALA A 663 17.45 8.07 -19.84
N SER A 664 17.34 6.75 -20.09
CA SER A 664 16.57 5.81 -19.26
C SER A 664 17.13 5.71 -17.84
N GLN A 665 18.46 5.64 -17.68
CA GLN A 665 19.13 5.65 -16.37
C GLN A 665 18.84 6.94 -15.59
N VAL A 666 18.93 8.11 -16.24
CA VAL A 666 18.61 9.41 -15.62
C VAL A 666 17.15 9.46 -15.16
N LEU A 667 16.21 9.01 -15.99
CA LEU A 667 14.78 8.95 -15.63
C LEU A 667 14.50 7.97 -14.50
N CYS A 668 15.16 6.81 -14.47
CA CYS A 668 15.06 5.87 -13.34
C CYS A 668 15.58 6.49 -12.03
N GLN A 669 16.73 7.17 -12.06
CA GLN A 669 17.26 7.87 -10.88
C GLN A 669 16.31 8.99 -10.41
N LEU A 670 15.70 9.71 -11.36
CA LEU A 670 14.75 10.79 -11.09
C LEU A 670 13.46 10.26 -10.42
N PHE A 671 12.90 9.17 -10.93
CA PHE A 671 11.64 8.61 -10.46
C PHE A 671 11.78 7.54 -9.36
N LYS A 672 12.98 7.25 -8.85
CA LYS A 672 13.22 6.24 -7.80
C LYS A 672 12.42 6.43 -6.48
N PHE A 673 11.97 7.66 -6.21
CA PHE A 673 11.13 7.98 -5.05
C PHE A 673 9.61 7.81 -5.31
N GLU A 674 9.22 7.62 -6.58
CA GLU A 674 7.86 7.33 -7.03
C GLU A 674 7.66 5.85 -7.36
N TYR A 675 8.65 5.22 -7.98
CA TYR A 675 8.64 3.82 -8.39
C TYR A 675 9.98 3.18 -8.05
N ILE A 676 9.94 2.00 -7.42
CA ILE A 676 11.12 1.14 -7.28
C ILE A 676 11.12 0.22 -8.50
N LEU A 677 11.89 0.61 -9.52
CA LEU A 677 11.90 -0.04 -10.83
C LEU A 677 12.86 -1.24 -10.88
N SER A 678 13.83 -1.32 -9.96
CA SER A 678 14.84 -2.37 -9.91
C SER A 678 14.77 -3.21 -8.64
N LEU A 679 15.21 -4.46 -8.76
CA LEU A 679 15.62 -5.26 -7.60
C LEU A 679 17.01 -4.78 -7.19
N GLY A 680 17.27 -4.64 -5.88
CA GLY A 680 18.59 -4.26 -5.35
C GLY A 680 19.74 -5.26 -5.59
N CYS A 681 19.48 -6.33 -6.36
CA CYS A 681 20.41 -7.40 -6.73
C CYS A 681 20.51 -7.63 -8.25
N MET A 682 19.95 -6.74 -9.08
CA MET A 682 20.10 -6.76 -10.55
C MET A 682 20.71 -5.45 -11.02
N GLN A 683 21.41 -5.45 -12.15
CA GLN A 683 21.87 -4.20 -12.76
C GLN A 683 20.71 -3.50 -13.45
N ILE A 684 20.77 -2.17 -13.49
CA ILE A 684 19.69 -1.38 -14.10
C ILE A 684 19.62 -1.57 -15.62
N ASP A 685 20.75 -1.90 -16.25
CA ASP A 685 20.85 -2.10 -17.70
C ASP A 685 20.21 -3.42 -18.15
N ASP A 686 20.24 -4.45 -17.30
CA ASP A 686 19.50 -5.71 -17.50
C ASP A 686 17.99 -5.41 -17.55
N ILE A 687 17.50 -4.62 -16.59
CA ILE A 687 16.07 -4.26 -16.46
C ILE A 687 15.62 -3.31 -17.59
N ILE A 688 16.50 -2.43 -18.07
CA ILE A 688 16.26 -1.64 -19.28
C ILE A 688 16.14 -2.57 -20.50
N THR A 689 16.97 -3.61 -20.59
CA THR A 689 16.94 -4.59 -21.69
C THR A 689 15.67 -5.44 -21.65
N ASP A 690 15.29 -6.01 -20.52
CA ASP A 690 14.03 -6.75 -20.32
C ASP A 690 12.80 -5.94 -20.80
N ALA A 691 12.76 -4.65 -20.44
CA ALA A 691 11.66 -3.76 -20.80
C ALA A 691 11.73 -3.23 -22.25
N LEU A 692 12.92 -3.19 -22.87
CA LEU A 692 13.07 -2.97 -24.31
C LEU A 692 12.49 -4.16 -25.09
N ASP A 693 12.76 -5.39 -24.66
CA ASP A 693 12.26 -6.59 -25.34
C ASP A 693 10.73 -6.67 -25.28
N LEU A 694 10.11 -6.30 -24.15
CA LEU A 694 8.65 -6.13 -24.06
C LEU A 694 8.11 -5.07 -25.04
N LEU A 695 8.82 -3.96 -25.26
CA LEU A 695 8.43 -2.93 -26.23
C LEU A 695 8.65 -3.35 -27.70
N VAL A 696 9.61 -4.23 -27.96
CA VAL A 696 9.82 -4.87 -29.28
C VAL A 696 8.72 -5.91 -29.53
N MET A 697 8.36 -6.72 -28.54
CA MET A 697 7.24 -7.67 -28.61
C MET A 697 5.88 -6.98 -28.84
N ASP A 698 5.68 -5.79 -28.28
CA ASP A 698 4.48 -4.96 -28.50
C ASP A 698 4.49 -4.20 -29.86
N GLU A 699 5.51 -4.39 -30.70
CA GLU A 699 5.79 -3.70 -31.97
C GLU A 699 5.96 -2.16 -31.87
N VAL A 700 6.22 -1.63 -30.66
CA VAL A 700 6.51 -0.21 -30.43
C VAL A 700 7.92 0.15 -30.89
N LEU A 701 8.87 -0.75 -30.66
CA LEU A 701 10.25 -0.65 -31.11
C LEU A 701 10.57 -1.75 -32.13
N ARG A 702 11.49 -1.47 -33.05
CA ARG A 702 12.00 -2.41 -34.04
C ARG A 702 13.53 -2.37 -34.04
N ILE A 703 14.16 -3.53 -34.09
CA ILE A 703 15.59 -3.65 -34.34
C ILE A 703 15.79 -3.67 -35.86
N PRO A 704 16.66 -2.83 -36.45
CA PRO A 704 17.00 -2.89 -37.87
C PRO A 704 17.50 -4.29 -38.23
N ALA A 705 16.91 -4.91 -39.25
CA ALA A 705 17.44 -6.15 -39.80
C ALA A 705 18.81 -5.86 -40.43
N LEU A 706 19.84 -6.60 -39.99
CA LEU A 706 21.12 -6.63 -40.68
C LEU A 706 20.91 -7.06 -42.13
N GLU A 707 21.53 -6.36 -43.08
CA GLU A 707 21.65 -6.83 -44.47
C GLU A 707 22.57 -8.07 -44.49
N VAL A 708 22.01 -9.24 -44.16
CA VAL A 708 22.69 -10.52 -44.32
C VAL A 708 22.91 -10.75 -45.81
N THR A 709 24.12 -10.40 -46.28
CA THR A 709 24.51 -10.57 -47.67
C THR A 709 24.23 -12.00 -48.16
N ASN A 710 23.58 -12.09 -49.32
CA ASN A 710 22.98 -13.31 -49.86
C ASN A 710 23.88 -14.56 -49.82
N ARG A 711 23.66 -15.46 -48.85
CA ARG A 711 23.91 -16.91 -48.99
C ARG A 711 22.82 -17.76 -48.36
N SER A 712 21.80 -18.05 -49.17
CA SER A 712 21.00 -19.28 -49.17
C SER A 712 20.69 -19.95 -47.82
N SER A 713 19.45 -19.82 -47.35
CA SER A 713 18.47 -20.91 -47.57
C SER A 713 17.07 -20.54 -47.05
N LYS A 714 16.03 -21.11 -47.67
CA LYS A 714 14.65 -20.97 -47.21
C LYS A 714 14.39 -21.92 -46.03
N LYS A 715 14.19 -21.37 -44.84
CA LYS A 715 13.28 -21.86 -43.77
C LYS A 715 13.17 -20.79 -42.70
N GLY A 716 12.03 -20.74 -42.01
CA GLY A 716 11.83 -19.79 -40.91
C GLY A 716 12.88 -20.00 -39.82
N ILE A 717 13.44 -18.91 -39.31
CA ILE A 717 14.41 -18.93 -38.22
C ILE A 717 13.61 -18.97 -36.91
N ASP A 718 13.65 -20.10 -36.21
CA ASP A 718 13.25 -20.16 -34.80
C ASP A 718 14.26 -19.33 -34.00
N ILE A 719 13.80 -18.21 -33.45
CA ILE A 719 14.63 -17.29 -32.63
C ILE A 719 15.05 -17.93 -31.30
N PHE A 720 14.35 -18.97 -30.84
CA PHE A 720 14.53 -19.60 -29.52
C PHE A 720 15.61 -20.71 -29.44
N SER A 721 16.60 -20.75 -30.35
CA SER A 721 17.59 -21.85 -30.38
C SER A 721 19.03 -21.45 -30.73
N LEU A 722 19.44 -20.21 -30.47
CA LEU A 722 20.84 -19.79 -30.49
C LEU A 722 21.31 -19.47 -29.08
N GLY A 723 22.11 -20.36 -28.50
CA GLY A 723 22.49 -20.34 -27.08
C GLY A 723 23.62 -19.39 -26.70
N ASP A 724 23.65 -18.19 -27.29
CA ASP A 724 24.56 -17.08 -26.96
C ASP A 724 23.81 -15.76 -27.26
N GLU A 725 22.88 -15.35 -26.38
CA GLU A 725 22.00 -14.18 -26.60
C GLU A 725 22.75 -12.83 -26.47
N ASP A 726 23.83 -12.79 -25.68
CA ASP A 726 24.54 -11.55 -25.33
C ASP A 726 25.27 -10.88 -26.52
N ASP A 727 25.75 -11.65 -27.50
CA ASP A 727 26.55 -11.13 -28.64
C ASP A 727 25.68 -10.54 -29.76
N PHE A 728 24.41 -10.98 -29.91
CA PHE A 728 23.57 -10.58 -31.04
C PHE A 728 22.93 -9.19 -30.84
N LEU A 729 22.69 -8.79 -29.58
CA LEU A 729 22.16 -7.46 -29.23
C LEU A 729 23.23 -6.36 -29.15
N GLN A 730 24.52 -6.72 -28.99
CA GLN A 730 25.63 -5.76 -28.90
C GLN A 730 26.05 -5.15 -30.24
N THR A 731 25.66 -5.73 -31.37
CA THR A 731 26.17 -5.31 -32.70
C THR A 731 25.32 -4.24 -33.40
N ASN A 732 24.11 -3.95 -32.93
CA ASN A 732 23.21 -2.93 -33.51
C ASN A 732 23.06 -1.70 -32.58
N ASN A 733 23.81 -0.62 -32.88
CA ASN A 733 23.78 0.63 -32.10
C ASN A 733 22.50 1.48 -32.27
N THR A 734 21.58 1.10 -33.15
CA THR A 734 20.36 1.89 -33.46
C THR A 734 19.08 1.06 -33.34
N LEU A 735 18.05 1.68 -32.78
CA LEU A 735 16.69 1.16 -32.64
C LEU A 735 15.74 2.07 -33.41
N MET A 736 14.68 1.50 -34.00
CA MET A 736 13.65 2.24 -34.73
C MET A 736 12.36 2.31 -33.91
N VAL A 737 11.86 3.51 -33.64
CA VAL A 737 10.54 3.71 -33.03
C VAL A 737 9.48 3.64 -34.12
N ASN A 738 8.50 2.76 -33.96
CA ASN A 738 7.43 2.54 -34.94
C ASN A 738 6.38 3.65 -34.86
N THR A 739 6.53 4.64 -35.74
CA THR A 739 5.62 5.78 -35.90
C THR A 739 4.77 5.67 -37.16
N SER A 740 5.02 4.64 -37.99
CA SER A 740 4.32 4.43 -39.26
C SER A 740 2.87 3.94 -39.09
N GLN A 741 2.54 3.26 -37.98
CA GLN A 741 1.23 2.65 -37.72
C GLN A 741 0.45 3.40 -36.63
N ASP A 742 -0.83 3.70 -36.87
CA ASP A 742 -1.71 4.39 -35.89
C ASP A 742 -1.84 3.63 -34.56
N GLU A 743 -1.85 2.30 -34.59
CA GLU A 743 -1.90 1.47 -33.37
C GLU A 743 -0.67 1.69 -32.48
N CYS A 744 0.52 1.79 -33.08
CA CYS A 744 1.76 2.02 -32.34
C CYS A 744 1.85 3.47 -31.82
N ILE A 745 1.25 4.44 -32.51
CA ILE A 745 1.07 5.80 -31.99
C ILE A 745 0.17 5.80 -30.74
N GLU A 746 -0.95 5.07 -30.75
CA GLU A 746 -1.81 4.94 -29.56
C GLU A 746 -1.12 4.16 -28.42
N LYS A 747 -0.24 3.18 -28.72
CA LYS A 747 0.63 2.53 -27.72
C LYS A 747 1.66 3.51 -27.12
N LEU A 748 2.38 4.27 -27.94
CA LEU A 748 3.33 5.31 -27.48
C LEU A 748 2.63 6.35 -26.60
N LYS A 749 1.46 6.81 -27.01
CA LYS A 749 0.59 7.72 -26.27
C LYS A 749 0.11 7.11 -24.95
N PHE A 750 -0.28 5.83 -24.93
CA PHE A 750 -0.60 5.10 -23.70
C PHE A 750 0.57 5.16 -22.71
N TYR A 751 1.77 4.77 -23.12
CA TYR A 751 2.97 4.79 -22.28
C TYR A 751 3.32 6.21 -21.81
N GLN A 752 3.21 7.23 -22.68
CA GLN A 752 3.38 8.63 -22.28
C GLN A 752 2.40 9.04 -21.17
N GLN A 753 1.11 8.69 -21.28
CA GLN A 753 0.08 9.04 -20.29
C GLN A 753 0.26 8.36 -18.91
N VAL A 754 0.97 7.22 -18.82
CA VAL A 754 1.26 6.55 -17.53
C VAL A 754 2.07 7.44 -16.60
N LEU A 755 3.10 8.11 -17.14
CA LEU A 755 4.04 8.93 -16.37
C LEU A 755 3.78 10.44 -16.48
N MET A 756 2.92 10.89 -17.42
CA MET A 756 2.56 12.29 -17.61
C MET A 756 2.28 13.07 -16.30
N PRO A 757 1.48 12.56 -15.33
CA PRO A 757 1.27 13.26 -14.06
C PRO A 757 2.55 13.52 -13.26
N VAL A 758 3.45 12.54 -13.23
CA VAL A 758 4.70 12.59 -12.46
C VAL A 758 5.69 13.51 -13.17
N CYS A 759 5.83 13.34 -14.49
CA CYS A 759 6.65 14.19 -15.35
C CYS A 759 6.28 15.67 -15.18
N GLU A 760 4.99 15.99 -15.18
CA GLU A 760 4.50 17.36 -14.97
C GLU A 760 4.76 17.90 -13.55
N SER A 761 4.59 17.10 -12.48
CA SER A 761 4.99 17.48 -11.11
C SER A 761 6.49 17.79 -11.01
N TYR A 762 7.32 16.95 -11.63
CA TYR A 762 8.77 17.07 -11.62
C TYR A 762 9.23 18.29 -12.42
N LEU A 763 8.65 18.54 -13.58
CA LEU A 763 8.92 19.71 -14.41
C LEU A 763 8.51 21.02 -13.73
N VAL A 764 7.37 21.06 -13.05
CA VAL A 764 6.95 22.21 -12.22
C VAL A 764 7.96 22.43 -11.09
N THR A 765 8.45 21.37 -10.46
CA THR A 765 9.45 21.45 -9.39
C THR A 765 10.80 21.95 -9.89
N ALA A 766 11.31 21.40 -11.00
CA ALA A 766 12.57 21.81 -11.63
C ALA A 766 12.54 23.29 -12.08
N ASN A 767 11.41 23.73 -12.65
CA ASN A 767 11.21 25.14 -12.98
C ASN A 767 11.08 26.03 -11.72
N HIS A 768 10.48 25.55 -10.62
CA HIS A 768 10.41 26.30 -9.38
C HIS A 768 11.78 26.47 -8.71
N VAL A 769 12.70 25.50 -8.85
CA VAL A 769 14.09 25.62 -8.34
C VAL A 769 14.82 26.83 -8.94
N LYS A 770 14.42 27.35 -10.11
CA LYS A 770 14.95 28.60 -10.67
C LYS A 770 14.75 29.81 -9.74
N THR A 771 13.78 29.81 -8.82
CA THR A 771 13.64 30.91 -7.83
C THR A 771 14.75 30.93 -6.79
N LEU A 772 15.54 29.85 -6.66
CA LEU A 772 16.71 29.75 -5.78
C LEU A 772 17.99 30.28 -6.46
N MET A 773 17.92 30.81 -7.69
CA MET A 773 19.08 31.36 -8.40
C MET A 773 19.62 32.66 -7.80
N ASP A 774 18.79 33.42 -7.07
CA ASP A 774 19.16 34.71 -6.49
C ASP A 774 19.22 34.71 -4.94
N SER A 775 18.53 33.78 -4.28
CA SER A 775 18.47 33.72 -2.81
C SER A 775 18.03 32.37 -2.24
N ASP A 776 18.57 32.02 -1.08
CA ASP A 776 18.20 30.80 -0.35
C ASP A 776 16.85 30.96 0.37
N MET A 777 16.04 29.91 0.36
CA MET A 777 14.70 29.91 0.97
C MET A 777 14.60 28.91 2.12
N GLU A 778 13.77 29.22 3.12
CA GLU A 778 13.39 28.23 4.14
C GLU A 778 12.58 27.10 3.50
N GLU A 779 12.89 25.85 3.84
CA GLU A 779 12.31 24.64 3.24
C GLU A 779 10.78 24.62 3.31
N GLU A 780 10.19 25.06 4.42
CA GLU A 780 8.74 25.15 4.58
C GLU A 780 8.11 26.22 3.67
N LYS A 781 8.78 27.37 3.49
CA LYS A 781 8.34 28.45 2.58
C LYS A 781 8.47 28.02 1.13
N PHE A 782 9.59 27.38 0.76
CA PHE A 782 9.82 26.84 -0.57
C PHE A 782 8.76 25.78 -0.93
N MET A 783 8.54 24.78 -0.07
CA MET A 783 7.53 23.73 -0.30
C MET A 783 6.10 24.29 -0.37
N THR A 784 5.79 25.33 0.41
CA THR A 784 4.47 25.98 0.37
C THR A 784 4.28 26.80 -0.92
N SER A 785 5.32 27.52 -1.36
CA SER A 785 5.35 28.28 -2.62
C SER A 785 5.18 27.35 -3.83
N LEU A 786 6.00 26.30 -3.92
CA LEU A 786 5.93 25.26 -4.95
C LEU A 786 4.53 24.66 -5.07
N HIS A 787 3.96 24.24 -3.94
CA HIS A 787 2.65 23.60 -3.94
C HIS A 787 1.52 24.58 -4.32
N ASN A 788 1.60 25.84 -3.90
CA ASN A 788 0.62 26.85 -4.30
C ASN A 788 0.71 27.13 -5.82
N ASN A 789 1.92 27.20 -6.39
CA ASN A 789 2.12 27.33 -7.83
C ASN A 789 1.52 26.15 -8.61
N ALA A 790 1.78 24.91 -8.17
CA ALA A 790 1.23 23.72 -8.81
C ALA A 790 -0.31 23.69 -8.78
N LYS A 791 -0.92 24.01 -7.63
CA LYS A 791 -2.39 24.13 -7.50
C LYS A 791 -2.97 25.23 -8.36
N GLU A 792 -2.33 26.40 -8.44
CA GLU A 792 -2.78 27.52 -9.28
C GLU A 792 -2.74 27.16 -10.77
N ARG A 793 -1.68 26.48 -11.23
CA ARG A 793 -1.59 25.97 -12.60
C ARG A 793 -2.71 24.99 -12.90
N ALA A 794 -2.98 24.04 -12.00
CA ALA A 794 -4.07 23.07 -12.16
C ALA A 794 -5.46 23.74 -12.17
N GLN A 795 -5.71 24.72 -11.28
CA GLN A 795 -6.98 25.46 -11.22
C GLN A 795 -7.23 26.35 -12.44
N ARG A 796 -6.17 26.87 -13.06
CA ARG A 796 -6.23 27.66 -14.31
C ARG A 796 -6.27 26.81 -15.58
N ASN A 797 -6.31 25.47 -15.46
CA ASN A 797 -6.19 24.52 -16.58
C ASN A 797 -4.91 24.71 -17.42
N LEU A 798 -3.81 25.12 -16.78
CA LEU A 798 -2.47 25.25 -17.40
C LEU A 798 -1.66 23.94 -17.35
N THR A 799 -2.25 22.87 -16.81
CA THR A 799 -1.63 21.54 -16.70
C THR A 799 -2.40 20.51 -17.54
N LYS A 800 -1.70 19.58 -18.19
CA LYS A 800 -2.36 18.42 -18.83
C LYS A 800 -3.00 17.51 -17.76
N CYS A 801 -2.33 17.34 -16.62
CA CYS A 801 -2.73 16.50 -15.50
C CYS A 801 -2.91 17.33 -14.22
N SER A 802 -4.15 17.53 -13.76
CA SER A 802 -4.46 18.28 -12.54
C SER A 802 -3.98 17.57 -11.26
N GLU A 803 -3.80 16.24 -11.32
CA GLU A 803 -3.19 15.44 -10.27
C GLU A 803 -1.70 15.73 -10.06
N SER A 804 -1.02 16.41 -11.01
CA SER A 804 0.38 16.84 -10.86
C SER A 804 0.61 17.82 -9.70
N ALA A 805 -0.46 18.39 -9.15
CA ALA A 805 -0.43 19.22 -7.94
C ALA A 805 -0.33 18.40 -6.63
N ALA A 806 -0.22 17.07 -6.67
CA ALA A 806 -0.14 16.22 -5.47
C ALA A 806 1.09 16.53 -4.59
N GLN A 807 0.85 16.89 -3.31
CA GLN A 807 1.93 17.30 -2.41
C GLN A 807 3.02 16.22 -2.20
N GLU A 808 2.69 14.93 -2.20
CA GLU A 808 3.71 13.89 -2.01
C GLU A 808 4.63 13.74 -3.23
N THR A 809 4.08 13.83 -4.44
CA THR A 809 4.86 13.79 -5.69
C THR A 809 5.79 15.01 -5.81
N LEU A 810 5.32 16.20 -5.42
CA LEU A 810 6.17 17.40 -5.35
C LEU A 810 7.31 17.25 -4.31
N LYS A 811 7.06 16.62 -3.16
CA LYS A 811 8.14 16.31 -2.18
C LYS A 811 9.14 15.29 -2.75
N ASN A 812 8.67 14.29 -3.49
CA ASN A 812 9.53 13.29 -4.12
C ASN A 812 10.40 13.90 -5.22
N ALA A 813 9.85 14.82 -6.03
CA ALA A 813 10.63 15.61 -6.98
C ALA A 813 11.75 16.42 -6.28
N VAL A 814 11.45 17.10 -5.18
CA VAL A 814 12.47 17.82 -4.38
C VAL A 814 13.52 16.86 -3.79
N ARG A 815 13.13 15.66 -3.34
CA ARG A 815 14.08 14.61 -2.90
C ARG A 815 14.99 14.15 -4.05
N ALA A 816 14.45 13.97 -5.25
CA ALA A 816 15.20 13.57 -6.44
C ALA A 816 16.24 14.63 -6.85
N LEU A 817 15.84 15.91 -6.91
CA LEU A 817 16.75 17.02 -7.22
C LEU A 817 17.87 17.19 -6.16
N HIS A 818 17.59 16.85 -4.89
CA HIS A 818 18.62 16.81 -3.84
C HIS A 818 19.58 15.62 -4.03
N ASP A 819 19.08 14.45 -4.39
CA ASP A 819 19.90 13.24 -4.64
C ASP A 819 20.81 13.41 -5.87
N LEU A 820 20.29 14.05 -6.93
CA LEU A 820 21.02 14.48 -8.14
C LEU A 820 22.02 15.63 -7.89
N ARG A 821 22.12 16.15 -6.65
CA ARG A 821 22.97 17.29 -6.28
C ARG A 821 22.71 18.55 -7.11
N ILE A 822 21.45 18.87 -7.37
CA ILE A 822 21.02 20.15 -7.95
C ILE A 822 20.71 21.16 -6.85
N ILE A 823 20.05 20.70 -5.77
CA ILE A 823 19.78 21.49 -4.57
C ILE A 823 20.46 20.87 -3.35
N THR A 824 20.81 21.69 -2.37
CA THR A 824 21.29 21.26 -1.06
C THR A 824 20.40 21.80 0.05
N THR A 825 20.41 21.16 1.21
CA THR A 825 19.68 21.65 2.39
C THR A 825 20.55 21.66 3.64
N TYR A 826 20.55 22.79 4.35
CA TYR A 826 21.41 23.02 5.51
C TYR A 826 20.70 23.88 6.55
N HIS A 827 21.18 23.86 7.81
CA HIS A 827 20.69 24.76 8.84
C HIS A 827 21.60 25.98 8.92
N ARG A 828 21.02 27.19 9.07
CA ARG A 828 21.81 28.42 9.30
C ARG A 828 22.70 28.24 10.53
N ASP A 829 23.98 28.57 10.38
CA ASP A 829 25.04 28.41 11.39
C ASP A 829 25.25 26.98 11.91
N GLY A 830 24.68 25.97 11.24
CA GLY A 830 24.73 24.57 11.66
C GLY A 830 23.84 24.21 12.88
N ASP A 831 23.14 25.17 13.49
CA ASP A 831 22.24 24.89 14.62
C ASP A 831 20.93 24.25 14.12
N LYS A 832 20.63 23.05 14.61
CA LYS A 832 19.39 22.32 14.32
C LYS A 832 18.12 23.02 14.83
N ASN A 833 18.25 24.04 15.69
CA ASN A 833 17.14 24.89 16.11
C ASN A 833 16.76 25.95 15.06
N ASN A 834 17.70 26.33 14.18
CA ASN A 834 17.44 27.28 13.10
C ASN A 834 16.63 26.62 11.97
N PRO A 835 15.82 27.39 11.21
CA PRO A 835 15.08 26.86 10.08
C PRO A 835 16.05 26.27 9.04
N LYS A 836 15.63 25.15 8.45
CA LYS A 836 16.38 24.49 7.38
C LYS A 836 16.18 25.27 6.09
N LEU A 837 17.29 25.66 5.46
CA LEU A 837 17.34 26.38 4.20
C LEU A 837 17.54 25.41 3.04
N VAL A 838 17.08 25.82 1.86
CA VAL A 838 17.29 25.18 0.57
C VAL A 838 18.04 26.18 -0.31
N SER A 839 19.16 25.76 -0.89
CA SER A 839 19.88 26.53 -1.90
C SER A 839 20.10 25.71 -3.17
N LEU A 840 20.32 26.40 -4.28
CA LEU A 840 20.99 25.80 -5.44
C LEU A 840 22.45 25.45 -5.05
N LEU A 841 23.02 24.42 -5.66
CA LEU A 841 24.46 24.18 -5.62
C LEU A 841 25.17 25.06 -6.66
N TRP A 842 26.09 25.91 -6.20
CA TRP A 842 26.74 26.97 -6.99
C TRP A 842 27.94 26.45 -7.81
N GLU A 843 27.73 25.40 -8.58
CA GLU A 843 28.67 24.88 -9.58
C GLU A 843 28.12 25.19 -10.97
N ASN A 844 28.97 25.61 -11.92
CA ASN A 844 28.51 25.95 -13.28
C ASN A 844 27.77 24.78 -13.94
N ASP A 845 28.23 23.56 -13.70
CA ASP A 845 27.69 22.31 -14.24
C ASP A 845 26.30 21.95 -13.64
N VAL A 846 25.90 22.53 -12.50
CA VAL A 846 24.56 22.32 -11.92
C VAL A 846 23.50 23.04 -12.74
N ARG A 847 23.82 24.23 -13.27
CA ARG A 847 22.88 25.00 -14.11
C ARG A 847 22.59 24.27 -15.41
N GLN A 848 23.64 23.76 -16.09
CA GLN A 848 23.46 22.99 -17.32
C GLN A 848 22.63 21.72 -17.05
N ARG A 849 23.01 20.91 -16.05
CA ARG A 849 22.25 19.72 -15.64
C ARG A 849 20.77 19.99 -15.32
N LEU A 850 20.44 21.16 -14.74
CA LEU A 850 19.05 21.56 -14.50
C LEU A 850 18.31 21.90 -15.80
N TYR A 851 18.97 22.52 -16.78
CA TYR A 851 18.37 22.77 -18.10
C TYR A 851 18.19 21.47 -18.89
N ASP A 852 19.21 20.60 -18.93
CA ASP A 852 19.15 19.29 -19.60
C ASP A 852 18.01 18.43 -19.02
N LEU A 853 17.83 18.45 -17.69
CA LEU A 853 16.74 17.76 -17.00
C LEU A 853 15.36 18.35 -17.33
N ILE A 854 15.26 19.68 -17.48
CA ILE A 854 14.02 20.34 -17.88
C ILE A 854 13.68 19.95 -19.32
N ASP A 855 14.66 19.99 -20.23
CA ASP A 855 14.51 19.61 -21.63
C ASP A 855 14.03 18.16 -21.80
N LEU A 856 14.65 17.22 -21.09
CA LEU A 856 14.22 15.81 -21.00
C LEU A 856 12.76 15.66 -20.53
N LEU A 857 12.35 16.43 -19.52
CA LEU A 857 10.98 16.41 -18.99
C LEU A 857 9.97 17.15 -19.88
N GLU A 858 10.40 18.08 -20.73
CA GLU A 858 9.56 18.74 -21.72
C GLU A 858 9.30 17.83 -22.93
N HIS A 859 10.31 17.13 -23.44
CA HIS A 859 10.15 16.09 -24.47
C HIS A 859 9.19 14.97 -24.03
N MET A 860 9.30 14.51 -22.77
CA MET A 860 8.33 13.53 -22.21
C MET A 860 6.90 14.07 -22.08
N ARG A 861 6.74 15.39 -21.90
CA ARG A 861 5.44 16.05 -21.66
C ARG A 861 4.67 16.29 -22.96
N GLU A 862 5.34 16.58 -24.07
CA GLU A 862 4.71 17.16 -25.26
C GLU A 862 3.86 16.19 -26.10
#